data_AF-A0A524LAD5-F1
#
_entry.id   AF-A0A524LAD5-F1
#
_cell.length_a   1.000
_cell.length_b   1.000
_cell.length_c   1.000
_cell.angle_alpha   90.00
_cell.angle_beta   90.00
_cell.angle_gamma   90.00
#
_symmetry.space_group_name_H-M   'P 1'
#
loop_
_entity.id
_entity.type
_entity.pdbx_description
1 polymer ?
#
loop_
_entity_poly.entity_id
_entity_poly.type
_entity_poly.pdbx_seq_one_letter_code
_entity_poly.pdbx_strand_id
1 'polypeptide(L)'
;MDRITERIHKKVESFLETCVNDGDPIPLSRFVRIDSLIVDEETEHLDIYLNRFFSHPAYREENIQKIYAAVQDELGWWDSNYTFTIYTTNTKMEELVPNFYRSDSSTYDRTRLAIAPRPVVPLVRNQDKSWLSNGGLYGKHIALWHSHGWYYEPRLKRWEWQRARLFQSVEDLGPLSYTLGYIVPMLENAGANVFLPRERDMQTNEVIIDNDAYQTENMNYKESALNDSLGWKTAQTPGFAIGSPPYGAWVNPFKLGSARYITTRLDRTAAISWVPQIPEKGKYAVYVSYAMTDSSITDARYTVYHTGGKTEFKINQKMGGNTWVYLGEFVFREGTHPDSGKVVLTNESETPGGIVTADAVRFGGGMGNVLREGQVSGRPRYIEAARYYLQYAGMPDTLVYTPSSNRNDYTDDYRSRGEWVNYLKGAPYGPNSKRDERGLGIPIDISLAFHTDAGISKTDTVIGTLSIYSTFDADSSLYFPDGVSRFANRDFADILQSEIVEDIRREHDPVWNRRDLWDRGYSEAFRPNVPAALLELLSHQNFLDMKFFLDPQFRFTVSRSIYKSILKFLATQNGEAYVVQPLPVKNFLAVFEGPEQIYLRWDAQADPVEATAMPDKYILYTRVGDSEFDNGRLVNSNYTTISNLEANVIYGFKVTAANDGGESFPSEILSACRVENGGDPVLIINGFDRVSGPATVETDKFRGFANFIDAGVADKYDLNYTGSQFNFEPKNPWTDDDAPG
;
A
#
# COMPACT_ATOMS: atom_id res chain seq x y z
N MET A 1 -19.59 26.47 -41.50
CA MET A 1 -20.61 25.66 -40.83
C MET A 1 -21.89 25.84 -41.62
N ASP A 2 -22.48 24.76 -42.13
CA ASP A 2 -23.79 24.82 -42.76
C ASP A 2 -24.88 25.11 -41.70
N ARG A 3 -26.11 25.40 -42.13
CA ARG A 3 -27.19 25.82 -41.24
C ARG A 3 -27.62 24.75 -40.24
N ILE A 4 -27.51 23.47 -40.60
CA ILE A 4 -27.92 22.36 -39.73
C ILE A 4 -26.86 22.21 -38.64
N THR A 5 -25.58 22.16 -39.01
CA THR A 5 -24.47 22.09 -38.07
C THR A 5 -24.45 23.29 -37.11
N GLU A 6 -24.72 24.52 -37.58
CA GLU A 6 -24.79 25.71 -36.71
C GLU A 6 -25.95 25.63 -35.70
N ARG A 7 -27.09 25.07 -36.11
CA ARG A 7 -28.25 24.86 -35.23
C ARG A 7 -27.93 23.81 -34.16
N ILE A 8 -27.37 22.67 -34.56
CA ILE A 8 -26.98 21.59 -33.64
C ILE A 8 -25.94 22.10 -32.65
N HIS A 9 -24.94 22.85 -33.11
CA HIS A 9 -23.91 23.44 -32.25
C HIS A 9 -24.50 24.26 -31.10
N LYS A 10 -25.42 25.18 -31.38
CA LYS A 10 -26.07 26.02 -30.35
C LYS A 10 -26.85 25.21 -29.33
N LYS A 11 -27.46 24.10 -29.76
CA LYS A 11 -28.24 23.21 -28.88
C LYS A 11 -27.33 22.38 -27.98
N VAL A 12 -26.23 21.88 -28.51
CA VAL A 12 -25.20 21.20 -27.70
C VAL A 12 -24.55 22.19 -26.73
N GLU A 13 -24.30 23.45 -27.13
CA GLU A 13 -23.83 24.49 -26.21
C GLU A 13 -24.82 24.76 -25.07
N SER A 14 -26.13 24.85 -25.38
CA SER A 14 -27.21 25.00 -24.39
C SER A 14 -27.18 23.85 -23.37
N PHE A 15 -27.09 22.60 -23.84
CA PHE A 15 -26.92 21.43 -22.96
C PHE A 15 -25.71 21.56 -22.03
N LEU A 16 -24.55 21.95 -22.58
CA LEU A 16 -23.31 22.12 -21.80
C LEU A 16 -23.43 23.24 -20.77
N GLU A 17 -24.10 24.35 -21.10
CA GLU A 17 -24.36 25.45 -20.17
C GLU A 17 -25.24 25.00 -19.00
N THR A 18 -26.29 24.22 -19.25
CA THR A 18 -27.15 23.64 -18.21
C THR A 18 -26.33 22.75 -17.27
N CYS A 19 -25.49 21.86 -17.81
CA CYS A 19 -24.64 20.99 -17.00
C CYS A 19 -23.62 21.76 -16.13
N VAL A 20 -23.13 22.91 -16.60
CA VAL A 20 -22.17 23.75 -15.88
C VAL A 20 -22.85 24.59 -14.80
N ASN A 21 -24.04 25.13 -15.08
CA ASN A 21 -24.74 26.04 -14.18
C ASN A 21 -25.56 25.30 -13.12
N ASP A 22 -26.27 24.25 -13.54
CA ASP A 22 -27.26 23.56 -12.71
C ASP A 22 -26.73 22.21 -12.21
N GLY A 23 -25.70 21.66 -12.85
CA GLY A 23 -25.12 20.37 -12.49
C GLY A 23 -25.93 19.16 -12.94
N ASP A 24 -26.93 19.35 -13.80
CA ASP A 24 -27.86 18.32 -14.28
C ASP A 24 -27.74 18.16 -15.81
N PRO A 25 -27.75 16.94 -16.38
CA PRO A 25 -27.81 15.63 -15.71
C PRO A 25 -26.50 15.19 -15.04
N ILE A 26 -25.41 15.93 -15.26
CA ILE A 26 -24.11 15.68 -14.63
C ILE A 26 -23.36 17.00 -14.43
N PRO A 27 -22.68 17.21 -13.29
CA PRO A 27 -21.88 18.41 -13.10
C PRO A 27 -20.66 18.39 -14.03
N LEU A 28 -20.54 19.43 -14.86
CA LEU A 28 -19.43 19.61 -15.78
C LEU A 28 -18.56 20.81 -15.40
N SER A 29 -17.27 20.69 -15.73
CA SER A 29 -16.35 21.81 -15.62
C SER A 29 -16.75 22.92 -16.57
N ARG A 30 -16.65 24.18 -16.11
CA ARG A 30 -16.80 25.36 -16.97
C ARG A 30 -15.80 25.43 -18.13
N PHE A 31 -14.88 24.48 -18.27
CA PHE A 31 -13.92 24.37 -19.37
C PHE A 31 -14.34 23.34 -20.45
N VAL A 32 -15.45 22.62 -20.26
CA VAL A 32 -15.99 21.72 -21.30
C VAL A 32 -16.47 22.52 -22.50
N ARG A 33 -16.02 22.15 -23.70
CA ARG A 33 -16.38 22.81 -24.96
C ARG A 33 -16.57 21.76 -26.05
N ILE A 34 -17.32 22.14 -27.09
CA ILE A 34 -17.38 21.39 -28.35
C ILE A 34 -16.04 21.57 -29.06
N ASP A 35 -15.36 20.48 -29.37
CA ASP A 35 -14.15 20.46 -30.20
C ASP A 35 -14.53 20.39 -31.69
N SER A 36 -15.43 19.47 -32.05
CA SER A 36 -15.95 19.34 -33.41
C SER A 36 -17.33 18.66 -33.44
N LEU A 37 -18.05 18.88 -34.53
CA LEU A 37 -19.31 18.18 -34.85
C LEU A 37 -19.20 17.63 -36.27
N ILE A 38 -19.61 16.39 -36.46
CA ILE A 38 -19.74 15.77 -37.79
C ILE A 38 -21.20 15.42 -37.99
N VAL A 39 -21.85 16.07 -38.95
CA VAL A 39 -23.24 15.82 -39.32
C VAL A 39 -23.24 15.03 -40.63
N ASP A 40 -23.80 13.83 -40.59
CA ASP A 40 -24.11 13.03 -41.76
C ASP A 40 -25.61 13.13 -42.07
N GLU A 41 -25.94 13.96 -43.05
CA GLU A 41 -27.33 14.17 -43.48
C GLU A 41 -27.90 12.94 -44.21
N GLU A 42 -27.07 12.06 -44.78
CA GLU A 42 -27.54 10.87 -45.51
C GLU A 42 -27.98 9.76 -44.55
N THR A 43 -27.20 9.56 -43.48
CA THR A 43 -27.48 8.54 -42.47
C THR A 43 -28.27 9.06 -41.27
N GLU A 44 -28.57 10.37 -41.23
CA GLU A 44 -29.15 11.06 -40.09
C GLU A 44 -28.35 10.73 -38.80
N HIS A 45 -27.02 10.87 -38.87
CA HIS A 45 -26.11 10.61 -37.76
C HIS A 45 -25.26 11.84 -37.38
N LEU A 46 -25.03 12.02 -36.09
CA LEU A 46 -24.25 13.12 -35.53
C LEU A 46 -23.14 12.58 -34.60
N ASP A 47 -21.89 12.86 -34.91
CA ASP A 47 -20.80 12.69 -33.95
C ASP A 47 -20.50 14.01 -33.23
N ILE A 48 -20.62 14.01 -31.90
CA ILE A 48 -20.34 15.16 -31.03
C ILE A 48 -18.99 14.94 -30.35
N TYR A 49 -17.97 15.70 -30.72
CA TYR A 49 -16.66 15.63 -30.06
C TYR A 49 -16.54 16.77 -29.05
N LEU A 50 -16.43 16.39 -27.78
CA LEU A 50 -16.20 17.29 -26.65
C LEU A 50 -14.75 17.21 -26.22
N ASN A 51 -14.25 18.34 -25.70
CA ASN A 51 -12.87 18.43 -25.25
C ASN A 51 -12.60 17.56 -24.03
N ARG A 52 -11.31 17.38 -23.71
CA ARG A 52 -10.85 16.48 -22.63
C ARG A 52 -11.50 16.71 -21.26
N PHE A 53 -12.03 17.90 -20.96
CA PHE A 53 -12.65 18.14 -19.65
C PHE A 53 -13.95 17.33 -19.50
N PHE A 54 -14.55 16.89 -20.60
CA PHE A 54 -15.71 16.00 -20.58
C PHE A 54 -15.33 14.56 -20.19
N SER A 55 -14.06 14.16 -20.15
CA SER A 55 -13.67 12.82 -19.67
C SER A 55 -13.49 12.72 -18.16
N HIS A 56 -13.48 13.87 -17.46
CA HIS A 56 -13.23 13.97 -16.02
C HIS A 56 -14.33 13.39 -15.11
N PRO A 57 -15.64 13.48 -15.45
CA PRO A 57 -16.68 12.89 -14.62
C PRO A 57 -16.62 11.36 -14.55
N ALA A 58 -17.21 10.81 -13.48
CA ALA A 58 -17.47 9.39 -13.36
C ALA A 58 -18.76 9.01 -14.10
N TYR A 59 -18.60 8.34 -15.24
CA TYR A 59 -19.74 7.87 -16.04
C TYR A 59 -20.25 6.52 -15.54
N ARG A 60 -21.58 6.38 -15.52
CA ARG A 60 -22.33 5.17 -15.18
C ARG A 60 -23.44 5.01 -16.22
N GLU A 61 -23.90 3.79 -16.45
CA GLU A 61 -24.95 3.52 -17.43
C GLU A 61 -26.19 4.42 -17.24
N GLU A 62 -26.58 4.68 -15.99
CA GLU A 62 -27.71 5.56 -15.64
C GLU A 62 -27.48 7.03 -16.05
N ASN A 63 -26.32 7.60 -15.72
CA ASN A 63 -26.08 9.02 -16.03
C ASN A 63 -25.81 9.25 -17.52
N ILE A 64 -25.25 8.25 -18.21
CA ILE A 64 -25.12 8.25 -19.66
C ILE A 64 -26.49 8.31 -20.33
N GLN A 65 -27.46 7.50 -19.88
CA GLN A 65 -28.82 7.53 -20.41
C GLN A 65 -29.47 8.90 -20.21
N LYS A 66 -29.27 9.52 -19.04
CA LYS A 66 -29.76 10.88 -18.76
C LYS A 66 -29.11 11.93 -19.66
N ILE A 67 -27.81 11.82 -19.94
CA ILE A 67 -27.10 12.71 -20.87
C ILE A 67 -27.66 12.57 -22.29
N TYR A 68 -27.83 11.34 -22.80
CA TYR A 68 -28.43 11.12 -24.11
C TYR A 68 -29.85 11.67 -24.19
N ALA A 69 -30.67 11.48 -23.15
CA ALA A 69 -32.01 12.06 -23.09
C ALA A 69 -31.98 13.60 -23.10
N ALA A 70 -31.13 14.21 -22.29
CA ALA A 70 -31.00 15.67 -22.21
C ALA A 70 -30.52 16.30 -23.53
N VAL A 71 -29.54 15.68 -24.20
CA VAL A 71 -29.09 16.15 -25.51
C VAL A 71 -30.20 15.97 -26.55
N GLN A 72 -30.92 14.84 -26.54
CA GLN A 72 -32.07 14.62 -27.43
C GLN A 72 -33.18 15.66 -27.21
N ASP A 73 -33.45 16.04 -25.96
CA ASP A 73 -34.45 17.06 -25.62
C ASP A 73 -34.04 18.45 -26.14
N GLU A 74 -32.76 18.81 -26.02
CA GLU A 74 -32.21 20.05 -26.60
C GLU A 74 -32.20 20.03 -28.14
N LEU A 75 -31.97 18.87 -28.75
CA LEU A 75 -32.11 18.67 -30.20
C LEU A 75 -33.55 18.90 -30.67
N GLY A 76 -34.55 18.49 -29.89
CA GLY A 76 -35.97 18.78 -30.15
C GLY A 76 -36.48 18.27 -31.51
N TRP A 77 -37.70 18.67 -31.88
CA TRP A 77 -38.42 18.06 -33.02
C TRP A 77 -37.80 18.30 -34.41
N TRP A 78 -37.03 19.37 -34.59
CA TRP A 78 -36.41 19.69 -35.89
C TRP A 78 -35.24 18.76 -36.23
N ASP A 79 -34.61 18.17 -35.22
CA ASP A 79 -33.42 17.32 -35.35
C ASP A 79 -33.67 15.94 -34.71
N SER A 80 -34.92 15.59 -34.38
CA SER A 80 -35.27 14.41 -33.59
C SER A 80 -34.99 13.06 -34.26
N ASN A 81 -34.81 13.07 -35.58
CA ASN A 81 -34.50 11.87 -36.36
C ASN A 81 -33.00 11.53 -36.32
N TYR A 82 -32.14 12.47 -35.95
CA TYR A 82 -30.72 12.22 -35.89
C TYR A 82 -30.38 11.30 -34.71
N THR A 83 -29.70 10.19 -35.01
CA THR A 83 -28.97 9.44 -34.00
C THR A 83 -27.64 10.13 -33.71
N PHE A 84 -27.08 9.98 -32.51
CA PHE A 84 -25.80 10.62 -32.21
C PHE A 84 -24.92 9.80 -31.28
N THR A 85 -23.61 10.05 -31.39
CA THR A 85 -22.59 9.50 -30.50
C THR A 85 -21.77 10.63 -29.90
N ILE A 86 -21.55 10.59 -28.59
CA ILE A 86 -20.73 11.58 -27.88
C ILE A 86 -19.33 11.02 -27.63
N TYR A 87 -18.31 11.77 -28.05
CA TYR A 87 -16.91 11.45 -27.86
C TYR A 87 -16.21 12.49 -26.99
N THR A 88 -15.23 12.03 -26.22
CA THR A 88 -14.19 12.88 -25.62
C THR A 88 -12.88 12.14 -25.71
N THR A 89 -11.77 12.86 -25.97
CA THR A 89 -10.44 12.24 -26.12
C THR A 89 -10.45 11.07 -27.11
N ASN A 90 -11.16 11.22 -28.24
CA ASN A 90 -11.38 10.18 -29.27
C ASN A 90 -11.98 8.86 -28.74
N THR A 91 -12.66 8.91 -27.60
CA THR A 91 -13.27 7.75 -26.92
C THR A 91 -14.76 8.03 -26.75
N LYS A 92 -15.60 7.04 -27.07
CA LYS A 92 -17.04 7.11 -26.83
C LYS A 92 -17.32 7.24 -25.33
N MET A 93 -18.31 8.05 -24.95
CA MET A 93 -18.65 8.29 -23.56
C MET A 93 -18.94 7.00 -22.78
N GLU A 94 -19.58 6.01 -23.41
CA GLU A 94 -19.88 4.69 -22.84
C GLU A 94 -18.63 3.89 -22.48
N GLU A 95 -17.55 4.08 -23.25
CA GLU A 95 -16.28 3.42 -22.98
C GLU A 95 -15.56 4.01 -21.76
N LEU A 96 -16.05 5.13 -21.23
CA LEU A 96 -15.59 5.69 -19.96
C LEU A 96 -16.27 5.05 -18.75
N VAL A 97 -17.12 4.04 -18.90
CA VAL A 97 -17.62 3.24 -17.77
C VAL A 97 -16.61 2.11 -17.48
N PRO A 98 -16.01 2.06 -16.27
CA PRO A 98 -15.14 0.96 -15.87
C PRO A 98 -15.87 -0.38 -15.94
N ASN A 99 -15.16 -1.46 -16.29
CA ASN A 99 -15.79 -2.80 -16.37
C ASN A 99 -16.50 -3.19 -15.06
N PHE A 100 -15.96 -2.80 -13.90
CA PHE A 100 -16.57 -3.06 -12.60
C PHE A 100 -17.99 -2.49 -12.45
N TYR A 101 -18.28 -1.37 -13.11
CA TYR A 101 -19.58 -0.69 -13.04
C TYR A 101 -20.51 -1.01 -14.23
N ARG A 102 -20.09 -1.88 -15.16
CA ARG A 102 -20.95 -2.36 -16.24
C ARG A 102 -21.84 -3.48 -15.71
N SER A 103 -23.16 -3.36 -15.90
CA SER A 103 -24.13 -4.30 -15.34
C SER A 103 -24.14 -5.65 -16.09
N ASP A 104 -23.83 -5.63 -17.39
CA ASP A 104 -23.73 -6.82 -18.23
C ASP A 104 -22.25 -7.14 -18.56
N SER A 105 -21.74 -8.24 -17.98
CA SER A 105 -20.40 -8.75 -18.26
C SER A 105 -20.11 -9.05 -19.74
N SER A 106 -21.15 -9.25 -20.57
CA SER A 106 -20.99 -9.46 -22.01
C SER A 106 -20.46 -8.21 -22.72
N THR A 107 -20.68 -7.03 -22.12
CA THR A 107 -20.24 -5.72 -22.62
C THR A 107 -18.87 -5.31 -22.13
N TYR A 108 -18.17 -6.13 -21.34
CA TYR A 108 -16.85 -5.78 -20.83
C TYR A 108 -15.86 -5.51 -21.97
N ASP A 109 -15.10 -4.41 -21.84
CA ASP A 109 -13.96 -4.17 -22.70
C ASP A 109 -12.84 -5.14 -22.32
N ARG A 110 -12.71 -6.20 -23.12
CA ARG A 110 -11.73 -7.26 -22.91
C ARG A 110 -10.28 -6.81 -23.09
N THR A 111 -10.05 -5.67 -23.77
CA THR A 111 -8.70 -5.14 -23.94
C THR A 111 -8.12 -4.59 -22.64
N ARG A 112 -8.98 -4.24 -21.68
CA ARG A 112 -8.57 -3.73 -20.36
C ARG A 112 -8.37 -4.81 -19.33
N LEU A 113 -8.74 -6.06 -19.60
CA LEU A 113 -8.66 -7.17 -18.65
C LEU A 113 -7.28 -7.81 -18.69
N ALA A 114 -6.87 -8.42 -17.57
CA ALA A 114 -5.63 -9.15 -17.50
C ALA A 114 -5.63 -10.33 -18.48
N ILE A 115 -4.51 -10.54 -19.16
CA ILE A 115 -4.34 -11.70 -20.05
C ILE A 115 -4.21 -12.95 -19.19
N ALA A 116 -5.17 -13.87 -19.33
CA ALA A 116 -5.32 -15.19 -18.69
C ALA A 116 -4.53 -15.40 -17.37
N PRO A 117 -5.19 -15.55 -16.22
CA PRO A 117 -4.53 -15.66 -14.93
C PRO A 117 -3.51 -16.80 -14.94
N ARG A 118 -2.23 -16.45 -14.74
CA ARG A 118 -1.19 -17.45 -14.50
C ARG A 118 -1.26 -17.81 -13.02
N PRO A 119 -1.37 -19.10 -12.63
CA PRO A 119 -1.21 -19.47 -11.24
C PRO A 119 0.24 -19.15 -10.83
N VAL A 120 0.41 -18.03 -10.13
CA VAL A 120 1.70 -17.60 -9.59
C VAL A 120 1.79 -18.10 -8.16
N VAL A 121 2.83 -18.88 -7.86
CA VAL A 121 3.19 -19.17 -6.47
C VAL A 121 3.70 -17.88 -5.82
N PRO A 122 3.06 -17.35 -4.75
CA PRO A 122 3.43 -16.09 -4.12
C PRO A 122 4.91 -16.03 -3.71
N LEU A 123 5.47 -14.82 -3.61
CA LEU A 123 6.87 -14.63 -3.22
C LEU A 123 7.12 -15.16 -1.80
N VAL A 124 6.28 -14.74 -0.85
CA VAL A 124 6.32 -15.17 0.55
C VAL A 124 4.98 -15.79 0.93
N ARG A 125 5.02 -16.96 1.59
CA ARG A 125 3.86 -17.65 2.14
C ARG A 125 4.12 -18.03 3.59
N ASN A 126 3.43 -17.39 4.53
CA ASN A 126 3.41 -17.80 5.93
C ASN A 126 2.63 -19.12 6.06
N GLN A 127 3.29 -20.18 6.51
CA GLN A 127 2.70 -21.53 6.65
C GLN A 127 1.94 -21.70 7.98
N ASP A 128 2.19 -20.84 8.96
CA ASP A 128 1.55 -20.92 10.28
C ASP A 128 0.33 -19.99 10.40
N LYS A 129 -0.09 -19.32 9.32
CA LYS A 129 -1.40 -18.67 9.28
C LYS A 129 -2.49 -19.74 9.43
N SER A 130 -3.29 -19.64 10.49
CA SER A 130 -4.43 -20.53 10.76
C SER A 130 -5.53 -20.49 9.69
N TRP A 131 -5.51 -19.50 8.80
CA TRP A 131 -6.49 -19.28 7.75
C TRP A 131 -5.86 -18.61 6.52
N LEU A 132 -6.31 -18.99 5.32
CA LEU A 132 -5.94 -18.38 4.05
C LEU A 132 -7.21 -17.95 3.31
N SER A 133 -7.24 -16.70 2.85
CA SER A 133 -8.32 -16.12 2.05
C SER A 133 -8.35 -16.72 0.64
N ASN A 134 -9.55 -17.02 0.13
CA ASN A 134 -9.77 -17.51 -1.24
C ASN A 134 -10.56 -16.52 -2.13
N GLY A 135 -11.24 -15.53 -1.53
CA GLY A 135 -11.94 -14.43 -2.21
C GLY A 135 -11.29 -13.05 -1.99
N GLY A 136 -10.14 -13.03 -1.29
CA GLY A 136 -9.35 -11.82 -1.05
C GLY A 136 -8.28 -11.57 -2.13
N LEU A 137 -7.08 -11.21 -1.69
CA LEU A 137 -5.92 -10.85 -2.51
C LEU A 137 -4.80 -11.90 -2.47
N TYR A 138 -5.10 -13.14 -2.06
CA TYR A 138 -4.10 -14.20 -2.02
C TYR A 138 -3.46 -14.42 -3.40
N GLY A 139 -2.13 -14.37 -3.43
CA GLY A 139 -1.36 -14.54 -4.67
C GLY A 139 -1.22 -13.29 -5.53
N LYS A 140 -1.80 -12.15 -5.12
CA LYS A 140 -1.57 -10.86 -5.77
C LYS A 140 -0.32 -10.17 -5.22
N HIS A 141 0.39 -9.43 -6.06
CA HIS A 141 1.58 -8.66 -5.73
C HIS A 141 1.33 -7.17 -6.00
N ILE A 142 1.36 -6.36 -4.95
CA ILE A 142 0.91 -4.97 -5.00
C ILE A 142 2.07 -4.05 -4.65
N ALA A 143 2.36 -3.08 -5.53
CA ALA A 143 3.29 -2.01 -5.23
C ALA A 143 2.53 -0.78 -4.69
N LEU A 144 2.92 -0.28 -3.53
CA LEU A 144 2.24 0.85 -2.88
C LEU A 144 3.28 1.75 -2.20
N TRP A 145 3.07 3.06 -2.28
CA TRP A 145 3.88 4.00 -1.53
C TRP A 145 3.12 5.26 -1.13
N HIS A 146 3.52 5.78 0.02
CA HIS A 146 3.13 7.06 0.57
C HIS A 146 4.11 8.16 0.14
N SER A 147 3.55 9.26 -0.36
CA SER A 147 4.14 10.55 -0.75
C SER A 147 5.68 10.57 -0.88
N HIS A 148 6.37 11.60 -0.42
CA HIS A 148 7.76 11.88 -0.74
C HIS A 148 8.72 11.27 0.28
N GLY A 149 9.22 12.06 1.22
CA GLY A 149 10.15 11.63 2.25
C GLY A 149 11.29 12.62 2.45
N TRP A 150 12.03 12.45 3.55
CA TRP A 150 13.17 13.29 3.87
C TRP A 150 14.26 13.11 2.81
N TYR A 151 14.63 14.19 2.13
CA TYR A 151 15.54 14.17 0.98
C TYR A 151 16.64 15.22 1.11
N TYR A 152 17.70 15.06 0.33
CA TYR A 152 18.81 16.00 0.27
C TYR A 152 18.61 16.99 -0.88
N GLU A 153 18.53 18.28 -0.57
CA GLU A 153 18.46 19.37 -1.55
C GLU A 153 19.87 19.85 -1.92
N PRO A 154 20.40 19.51 -3.11
CA PRO A 154 21.78 19.81 -3.44
C PRO A 154 22.09 21.30 -3.53
N ARG A 155 21.10 22.15 -3.84
CA ARG A 155 21.31 23.62 -3.94
C ARG A 155 21.46 24.26 -2.57
N LEU A 156 20.67 23.81 -1.59
CA LEU A 156 20.71 24.29 -0.21
C LEU A 156 21.75 23.55 0.64
N LYS A 157 22.29 22.44 0.13
CA LYS A 157 23.28 21.58 0.79
C LYS A 157 22.81 21.07 2.15
N ARG A 158 21.56 20.66 2.22
CA ARG A 158 20.94 20.15 3.46
C ARG A 158 19.93 19.06 3.15
N TRP A 159 19.60 18.31 4.19
CA TRP A 159 18.43 17.45 4.19
C TRP A 159 17.19 18.24 4.62
N GLU A 160 16.07 18.02 3.95
CA GLU A 160 14.79 18.68 4.18
C GLU A 160 13.59 17.81 3.80
N TRP A 161 12.39 18.28 4.18
CA TRP A 161 11.13 17.72 3.68
C TRP A 161 10.86 18.30 2.29
N GLN A 162 10.16 17.55 1.44
CA GLN A 162 9.79 18.03 0.13
C GLN A 162 8.66 19.06 0.16
N ARG A 163 7.81 19.00 1.20
CA ARG A 163 6.79 20.02 1.47
C ARG A 163 7.01 20.70 2.80
N ALA A 164 6.40 21.87 2.92
CA ALA A 164 6.35 22.59 4.18
C ALA A 164 5.60 21.85 5.29
N ARG A 165 6.06 22.07 6.52
CA ARG A 165 5.37 21.60 7.72
C ARG A 165 4.22 22.53 8.04
N LEU A 166 3.01 22.00 8.01
CA LEU A 166 1.77 22.72 8.25
C LEU A 166 0.86 21.89 9.14
N PHE A 167 0.10 22.55 10.01
CA PHE A 167 -0.96 21.89 10.78
C PHE A 167 -0.47 20.65 11.54
N GLN A 168 0.69 20.76 12.18
CA GLN A 168 1.36 19.69 12.93
C GLN A 168 1.82 18.48 12.09
N SER A 169 1.77 18.56 10.77
CA SER A 169 2.06 17.48 9.83
C SER A 169 2.91 17.95 8.65
N VAL A 170 3.31 17.02 7.79
CA VAL A 170 3.95 17.28 6.50
C VAL A 170 3.47 16.25 5.47
N GLU A 171 3.31 16.63 4.20
CA GLU A 171 2.87 15.71 3.13
C GLU A 171 3.73 14.44 3.09
N ASP A 172 5.04 14.58 3.25
CA ASP A 172 6.03 13.49 3.20
C ASP A 172 5.77 12.34 4.20
N LEU A 173 5.08 12.61 5.31
CA LEU A 173 4.71 11.68 6.37
C LEU A 173 3.20 11.51 6.55
N GLY A 174 2.38 12.39 5.98
CA GLY A 174 0.94 12.31 6.11
C GLY A 174 0.37 10.96 5.63
N PRO A 175 0.49 10.66 4.31
CA PRO A 175 0.05 9.39 3.75
C PRO A 175 0.77 8.16 4.33
N LEU A 176 1.96 8.31 4.95
CA LEU A 176 2.66 7.22 5.65
C LEU A 176 1.76 6.62 6.74
N SER A 177 1.03 7.46 7.48
CA SER A 177 0.14 7.03 8.56
C SER A 177 -1.06 6.21 8.07
N TYR A 178 -1.51 6.48 6.84
CA TYR A 178 -2.53 5.66 6.19
C TYR A 178 -1.92 4.35 5.69
N THR A 179 -0.81 4.46 4.96
CA THR A 179 -0.16 3.34 4.28
C THR A 179 0.33 2.28 5.25
N LEU A 180 1.18 2.64 6.21
CA LEU A 180 1.72 1.66 7.17
C LEU A 180 0.76 1.35 8.32
N GLY A 181 -0.05 2.33 8.73
CA GLY A 181 -1.01 2.15 9.83
C GLY A 181 -2.15 1.22 9.44
N TYR A 182 -2.62 1.28 8.19
CA TYR A 182 -3.86 0.64 7.77
C TYR A 182 -3.77 -0.11 6.44
N ILE A 183 -3.39 0.55 5.34
CA ILE A 183 -3.54 -0.01 3.99
C ILE A 183 -2.69 -1.26 3.81
N VAL A 184 -1.39 -1.20 4.16
CA VAL A 184 -0.49 -2.36 4.05
C VAL A 184 -1.01 -3.53 4.90
N PRO A 185 -1.33 -3.37 6.19
CA PRO A 185 -1.97 -4.44 6.97
C PRO A 185 -3.25 -5.00 6.35
N MET A 186 -4.15 -4.16 5.83
CA MET A 186 -5.39 -4.64 5.18
C MET A 186 -5.10 -5.49 3.95
N LEU A 187 -4.15 -5.07 3.11
CA LEU A 187 -3.77 -5.83 1.91
C LEU A 187 -3.10 -7.17 2.26
N GLU A 188 -2.19 -7.19 3.24
CA GLU A 188 -1.50 -8.41 3.69
C GLU A 188 -2.42 -9.38 4.44
N ASN A 189 -3.39 -8.86 5.19
CA ASN A 189 -4.43 -9.64 5.85
C ASN A 189 -5.41 -10.26 4.84
N ALA A 190 -5.66 -9.58 3.72
CA ALA A 190 -6.35 -10.13 2.56
C ALA A 190 -5.48 -11.09 1.73
N GLY A 191 -4.21 -11.31 2.10
CA GLY A 191 -3.33 -12.32 1.48
C GLY A 191 -2.36 -11.80 0.41
N ALA A 192 -2.33 -10.49 0.15
CA ALA A 192 -1.41 -9.91 -0.82
C ALA A 192 0.06 -9.97 -0.35
N ASN A 193 0.99 -9.99 -1.29
CA ASN A 193 2.39 -9.61 -1.06
C ASN A 193 2.54 -8.12 -1.41
N VAL A 194 2.86 -7.27 -0.42
CA VAL A 194 2.93 -5.82 -0.60
C VAL A 194 4.37 -5.33 -0.62
N PHE A 195 4.69 -4.49 -1.60
CA PHE A 195 6.03 -3.95 -1.83
C PHE A 195 6.01 -2.44 -1.66
N LEU A 196 7.03 -1.91 -0.97
CA LEU A 196 7.26 -0.48 -0.80
C LEU A 196 8.67 -0.10 -1.28
N PRO A 197 8.84 1.04 -1.97
CA PRO A 197 10.14 1.58 -2.37
C PRO A 197 10.80 2.39 -1.25
N ARG A 198 10.25 2.36 -0.03
CA ARG A 198 10.76 2.98 1.20
C ARG A 198 10.78 1.91 2.29
N GLU A 199 11.67 2.06 3.28
CA GLU A 199 11.68 1.16 4.44
C GLU A 199 10.34 1.26 5.19
N ARG A 200 9.85 0.13 5.71
CA ARG A 200 8.55 0.03 6.41
C ARG A 200 8.67 -0.18 7.91
N ASP A 201 9.84 -0.59 8.40
CA ASP A 201 10.07 -0.82 9.82
C ASP A 201 10.54 0.46 10.52
N MET A 202 9.85 0.82 11.60
CA MET A 202 10.14 1.98 12.43
C MET A 202 11.26 1.74 13.44
N GLN A 203 11.66 0.48 13.63
CA GLN A 203 12.77 0.10 14.51
C GLN A 203 14.07 0.74 14.02
N THR A 204 14.67 1.59 14.85
CA THR A 204 15.89 2.33 14.51
C THR A 204 17.17 1.50 14.65
N ASN A 205 17.09 0.39 15.39
CA ASN A 205 18.17 -0.58 15.46
C ASN A 205 18.17 -1.47 14.21
N GLU A 206 19.36 -1.86 13.74
CA GLU A 206 19.54 -2.78 12.63
C GLU A 206 20.63 -3.79 12.96
N VAL A 207 20.35 -5.07 12.75
CA VAL A 207 21.30 -6.16 12.87
C VAL A 207 21.28 -6.96 11.59
N ILE A 208 22.42 -7.08 10.92
CA ILE A 208 22.57 -7.88 9.69
C ILE A 208 23.54 -9.01 9.98
N ILE A 209 23.09 -10.24 9.77
CA ILE A 209 23.94 -11.43 9.84
C ILE A 209 24.14 -11.94 8.42
N ASP A 210 25.40 -12.07 8.03
CA ASP A 210 25.85 -12.34 6.66
C ASP A 210 26.91 -13.45 6.67
N ASN A 211 26.94 -14.29 5.62
CA ASN A 211 27.94 -15.34 5.46
C ASN A 211 29.36 -14.81 5.20
N ASP A 212 29.51 -13.60 4.66
CA ASP A 212 30.82 -13.04 4.34
C ASP A 212 31.52 -12.36 5.51
N ALA A 213 30.85 -12.21 6.66
CA ALA A 213 31.40 -11.59 7.88
C ALA A 213 32.49 -12.45 8.59
N TYR A 214 33.21 -13.29 7.85
CA TYR A 214 34.06 -14.35 8.36
C TYR A 214 35.49 -13.85 8.67
N GLN A 215 35.73 -13.32 9.88
CA GLN A 215 37.09 -13.27 10.43
C GLN A 215 37.28 -13.14 11.96
N THR A 216 36.23 -13.12 12.78
CA THR A 216 36.37 -13.24 14.25
C THR A 216 35.26 -14.12 14.81
N GLU A 217 35.57 -15.37 15.18
CA GLU A 217 34.80 -16.33 16.01
C GLU A 217 33.30 -16.05 16.28
N ASN A 218 32.50 -15.78 15.25
CA ASN A 218 31.11 -15.37 15.44
C ASN A 218 30.17 -16.57 15.34
N MET A 219 29.64 -17.01 16.49
CA MET A 219 28.60 -18.04 16.60
C MET A 219 27.25 -17.66 15.94
N ASN A 220 27.17 -16.50 15.29
CA ASN A 220 25.94 -15.88 14.81
C ASN A 220 25.52 -16.37 13.41
N TYR A 221 26.46 -16.81 12.56
CA TYR A 221 26.17 -17.48 11.28
C TYR A 221 26.70 -18.91 11.32
N LYS A 222 25.87 -19.91 11.01
CA LYS A 222 26.29 -21.31 11.06
C LYS A 222 25.67 -22.14 9.95
N GLU A 223 26.53 -22.80 9.17
CA GLU A 223 26.15 -23.83 8.22
C GLU A 223 26.26 -25.21 8.88
N SER A 224 25.31 -26.09 8.60
CA SER A 224 25.29 -27.47 9.08
C SER A 224 24.86 -28.42 7.97
N ALA A 225 25.47 -29.60 7.93
CA ALA A 225 25.14 -30.69 7.02
C ALA A 225 25.39 -32.03 7.70
N LEU A 226 24.68 -33.08 7.28
CA LEU A 226 24.88 -34.44 7.80
C LEU A 226 26.28 -35.00 7.51
N ASN A 227 26.92 -34.56 6.43
CA ASN A 227 28.31 -34.88 6.08
C ASN A 227 28.86 -33.85 5.07
N ASP A 228 30.18 -33.83 4.89
CA ASP A 228 30.89 -32.84 4.06
C ASP A 228 30.45 -32.83 2.59
N SER A 229 30.02 -33.97 2.04
CA SER A 229 29.55 -34.06 0.65
C SER A 229 28.21 -33.36 0.40
N LEU A 230 27.48 -33.07 1.49
CA LEU A 230 26.21 -32.35 1.51
C LEU A 230 26.35 -30.93 2.07
N GLY A 231 27.57 -30.40 2.11
CA GLY A 231 27.83 -29.03 2.55
C GLY A 231 27.32 -27.97 1.57
N TRP A 232 27.07 -26.78 2.11
CA TRP A 232 26.79 -25.58 1.33
C TRP A 232 28.02 -25.12 0.55
N LYS A 233 27.78 -24.52 -0.62
CA LYS A 233 28.83 -24.06 -1.54
C LYS A 233 28.64 -22.58 -1.86
N THR A 234 29.70 -21.90 -2.27
CA THR A 234 29.61 -20.50 -2.73
C THR A 234 28.95 -20.44 -4.11
N ALA A 235 27.90 -19.65 -4.25
CA ALA A 235 27.24 -19.39 -5.52
C ALA A 235 28.13 -18.52 -6.43
N GLN A 236 27.94 -18.63 -7.74
CA GLN A 236 28.65 -17.78 -8.70
C GLN A 236 28.08 -16.35 -8.77
N THR A 237 26.80 -16.19 -8.45
CA THR A 237 26.15 -14.89 -8.38
C THR A 237 26.62 -14.16 -7.12
N PRO A 238 27.04 -12.88 -7.22
CA PRO A 238 27.35 -12.06 -6.06
C PRO A 238 26.20 -12.00 -5.07
N GLY A 239 26.53 -11.79 -3.80
CA GLY A 239 25.59 -11.63 -2.70
C GLY A 239 25.72 -10.26 -2.03
N PHE A 240 24.94 -10.08 -0.98
CA PHE A 240 25.06 -8.97 -0.06
C PHE A 240 26.38 -9.05 0.70
N ALA A 241 27.01 -7.89 0.90
CA ALA A 241 27.90 -7.67 2.03
C ALA A 241 27.74 -6.23 2.51
N ILE A 242 27.86 -6.03 3.83
CA ILE A 242 27.70 -4.70 4.43
C ILE A 242 28.73 -3.70 3.87
N GLY A 243 29.95 -4.15 3.55
CA GLY A 243 31.01 -3.28 3.04
C GLY A 243 31.42 -2.20 4.06
N SER A 244 31.45 -0.95 3.62
CA SER A 244 31.88 0.19 4.45
C SER A 244 30.84 1.32 4.41
N PRO A 245 29.67 1.15 5.05
CA PRO A 245 28.70 2.23 5.18
C PRO A 245 29.30 3.38 6.03
N PRO A 246 28.82 4.63 5.86
CA PRO A 246 27.70 5.02 5.02
C PRO A 246 28.04 4.98 3.50
N TYR A 247 27.06 4.63 2.69
CA TYR A 247 27.23 4.33 1.26
C TYR A 247 27.30 5.59 0.42
N GLY A 248 28.42 5.76 -0.29
CA GLY A 248 28.55 6.76 -1.35
C GLY A 248 27.69 6.45 -2.57
N ALA A 249 27.74 7.34 -3.57
CA ALA A 249 27.09 7.11 -4.85
C ALA A 249 27.54 5.77 -5.50
N TRP A 250 26.63 5.13 -6.23
CA TRP A 250 26.89 3.92 -7.05
C TRP A 250 27.19 2.64 -6.26
N VAL A 251 27.30 2.71 -4.94
CA VAL A 251 27.51 1.51 -4.12
C VAL A 251 26.20 0.72 -4.07
N ASN A 252 26.29 -0.54 -4.48
CA ASN A 252 25.23 -1.54 -4.36
C ASN A 252 25.73 -2.67 -3.44
N PRO A 253 25.20 -2.80 -2.21
CA PRO A 253 25.72 -3.78 -1.25
C PRO A 253 25.49 -5.24 -1.70
N PHE A 254 24.50 -5.50 -2.57
CA PHE A 254 24.20 -6.83 -3.14
C PHE A 254 25.17 -7.26 -4.26
N LYS A 255 26.25 -6.50 -4.46
CA LYS A 255 27.35 -6.83 -5.37
C LYS A 255 28.70 -6.93 -4.66
N LEU A 256 28.74 -6.76 -3.34
CA LEU A 256 29.97 -6.70 -2.56
C LEU A 256 30.35 -8.06 -1.95
N GLY A 257 29.39 -8.97 -1.81
CA GLY A 257 29.56 -10.25 -1.14
C GLY A 257 29.34 -11.46 -2.04
N SER A 258 29.05 -12.59 -1.41
CA SER A 258 28.83 -13.89 -1.99
C SER A 258 27.57 -14.52 -1.41
N ALA A 259 26.85 -15.29 -2.23
CA ALA A 259 25.73 -16.11 -1.74
C ALA A 259 26.17 -17.56 -1.56
N ARG A 260 25.38 -18.33 -0.82
CA ARG A 260 25.52 -19.76 -0.59
C ARG A 260 24.46 -20.52 -1.38
N TYR A 261 24.76 -21.74 -1.80
CA TYR A 261 23.80 -22.62 -2.46
C TYR A 261 23.98 -24.09 -2.07
N ILE A 262 22.88 -24.84 -2.20
CA ILE A 262 22.86 -26.29 -2.00
C ILE A 262 21.73 -26.93 -2.81
N THR A 263 21.89 -28.20 -3.15
CA THR A 263 20.84 -29.00 -3.79
C THR A 263 19.77 -29.42 -2.78
N THR A 264 18.51 -29.32 -3.20
CA THR A 264 17.35 -29.63 -2.36
C THR A 264 17.10 -31.14 -2.25
N ARG A 265 16.48 -31.54 -1.14
CA ARG A 265 16.10 -32.93 -0.84
C ARG A 265 14.72 -32.97 -0.20
N LEU A 266 14.12 -34.17 -0.17
CA LEU A 266 12.84 -34.40 0.50
C LEU A 266 12.98 -34.32 2.02
N ASP A 267 14.13 -34.71 2.55
CA ASP A 267 14.48 -34.68 3.97
C ASP A 267 15.46 -33.54 4.28
N ARG A 268 15.39 -33.02 5.51
CA ARG A 268 16.35 -32.02 6.01
C ARG A 268 17.72 -32.67 6.24
N THR A 269 18.63 -32.47 5.30
CA THR A 269 20.02 -32.95 5.43
C THR A 269 21.03 -31.83 5.70
N ALA A 270 20.63 -30.57 5.52
CA ALA A 270 21.46 -29.40 5.73
C ALA A 270 20.62 -28.17 6.12
N ALA A 271 21.25 -27.24 6.84
CA ALA A 271 20.62 -25.99 7.25
C ALA A 271 21.64 -24.86 7.45
N ILE A 272 21.16 -23.61 7.34
CA ILE A 272 21.86 -22.40 7.78
C ILE A 272 21.05 -21.76 8.92
N SER A 273 21.74 -21.23 9.93
CA SER A 273 21.13 -20.43 10.98
C SER A 273 21.80 -19.07 11.15
N TRP A 274 20.99 -18.02 11.26
CA TRP A 274 21.39 -16.65 11.58
C TRP A 274 20.84 -16.28 12.97
N VAL A 275 21.73 -16.04 13.94
CA VAL A 275 21.40 -15.68 15.31
C VAL A 275 21.82 -14.22 15.55
N PRO A 276 20.88 -13.26 15.63
CA PRO A 276 21.21 -11.88 15.90
C PRO A 276 21.63 -11.65 17.35
N GLN A 277 22.53 -10.70 17.57
CA GLN A 277 22.71 -10.06 18.85
C GLN A 277 21.83 -8.80 18.86
N ILE A 278 20.66 -8.91 19.49
CA ILE A 278 19.65 -7.85 19.48
C ILE A 278 20.04 -6.75 20.49
N PRO A 279 20.16 -5.47 20.08
CA PRO A 279 20.59 -4.39 20.98
C PRO A 279 19.62 -4.08 22.11
N GLU A 280 18.31 -4.25 21.86
CA GLU A 280 17.25 -3.93 22.82
C GLU A 280 16.05 -4.84 22.58
N LYS A 281 15.34 -5.24 23.64
CA LYS A 281 14.06 -5.95 23.48
C LYS A 281 13.11 -5.07 22.67
N GLY A 282 12.57 -5.61 21.58
CA GLY A 282 11.65 -4.85 20.75
C GLY A 282 11.12 -5.66 19.59
N LYS A 283 10.25 -5.01 18.82
CA LYS A 283 9.73 -5.53 17.56
C LYS A 283 10.69 -5.15 16.43
N TYR A 284 11.06 -6.11 15.61
CA TYR A 284 11.99 -5.98 14.49
C TYR A 284 11.38 -6.65 13.26
N ALA A 285 11.36 -5.95 12.13
CA ALA A 285 11.12 -6.58 10.85
C ALA A 285 12.26 -7.54 10.51
N VAL A 286 11.91 -8.70 9.93
CA VAL A 286 12.88 -9.69 9.46
C VAL A 286 12.85 -9.71 7.94
N TYR A 287 14.01 -9.50 7.34
CA TYR A 287 14.24 -9.58 5.91
C TYR A 287 15.28 -10.65 5.60
N VAL A 288 15.13 -11.33 4.47
CA VAL A 288 16.11 -12.28 3.96
C VAL A 288 16.59 -11.87 2.57
N SER A 289 17.84 -12.21 2.25
CA SER A 289 18.43 -12.11 0.92
C SER A 289 18.80 -13.51 0.40
N TYR A 290 18.79 -13.67 -0.91
CA TYR A 290 19.24 -14.88 -1.60
C TYR A 290 19.57 -14.57 -3.06
N ALA A 291 20.34 -15.44 -3.72
CA ALA A 291 20.63 -15.33 -5.14
C ALA A 291 19.59 -16.10 -5.99
N MET A 292 19.11 -15.50 -7.08
CA MET A 292 18.22 -16.19 -8.02
C MET A 292 19.03 -16.98 -9.06
N THR A 293 18.65 -18.23 -9.32
CA THR A 293 19.26 -19.11 -10.32
C THR A 293 18.18 -19.75 -11.19
N ASP A 294 18.56 -20.26 -12.37
CA ASP A 294 17.61 -20.92 -13.26
C ASP A 294 17.07 -22.26 -12.70
N SER A 295 17.73 -22.82 -11.68
CA SER A 295 17.30 -24.02 -10.95
C SER A 295 16.70 -23.73 -9.57
N SER A 296 16.41 -22.46 -9.26
CA SER A 296 15.83 -22.08 -7.96
C SER A 296 14.46 -22.73 -7.73
N ILE A 297 14.17 -23.09 -6.49
CA ILE A 297 12.88 -23.67 -6.07
C ILE A 297 11.84 -22.60 -5.71
N THR A 298 10.59 -23.02 -5.57
CA THR A 298 9.46 -22.12 -5.21
C THR A 298 9.04 -22.19 -3.74
N ASP A 299 9.63 -23.11 -2.97
CA ASP A 299 9.20 -23.51 -1.63
C ASP A 299 10.36 -23.54 -0.62
N ALA A 300 11.34 -22.64 -0.76
CA ALA A 300 12.46 -22.55 0.19
C ALA A 300 11.95 -22.30 1.61
N ARG A 301 12.32 -23.17 2.56
CA ARG A 301 11.75 -23.20 3.91
C ARG A 301 12.58 -22.37 4.88
N TYR A 302 12.02 -21.26 5.33
CA TYR A 302 12.58 -20.41 6.38
C TYR A 302 11.76 -20.55 7.67
N THR A 303 12.42 -20.55 8.82
CA THR A 303 11.76 -20.51 10.14
C THR A 303 12.33 -19.36 10.94
N VAL A 304 11.46 -18.43 11.37
CA VAL A 304 11.81 -17.36 12.31
C VAL A 304 11.45 -17.82 13.72
N TYR A 305 12.42 -17.86 14.62
CA TYR A 305 12.23 -18.13 16.05
C TYR A 305 12.20 -16.78 16.76
N HIS A 306 11.14 -16.52 17.51
CA HIS A 306 10.89 -15.26 18.20
C HIS A 306 10.24 -15.52 19.57
N THR A 307 9.96 -14.47 20.33
CA THR A 307 9.43 -14.66 21.69
C THR A 307 8.04 -15.31 21.75
N GLY A 308 7.25 -15.24 20.67
CA GLY A 308 5.93 -15.88 20.54
C GLY A 308 5.99 -17.34 20.07
N GLY A 309 7.18 -17.88 19.80
CA GLY A 309 7.36 -19.25 19.33
C GLY A 309 8.20 -19.31 18.05
N LYS A 310 7.65 -19.92 17.01
CA LYS A 310 8.26 -19.96 15.68
C LYS A 310 7.21 -19.72 14.60
N THR A 311 7.63 -19.11 13.49
CA THR A 311 6.80 -18.94 12.30
C THR A 311 7.55 -19.45 11.07
N GLU A 312 6.93 -20.35 10.32
CA GLU A 312 7.47 -20.99 9.13
C GLU A 312 6.98 -20.31 7.85
N PHE A 313 7.90 -20.14 6.90
CA PHE A 313 7.67 -19.48 5.62
C PHE A 313 8.16 -20.36 4.47
N LYS A 314 7.41 -20.35 3.36
CA LYS A 314 7.87 -20.81 2.06
C LYS A 314 8.15 -19.60 1.17
N ILE A 315 9.37 -19.52 0.64
CA ILE A 315 9.80 -18.44 -0.26
C ILE A 315 10.01 -18.96 -1.68
N ASN A 316 9.48 -18.22 -2.65
CA ASN A 316 9.69 -18.50 -4.06
C ASN A 316 10.99 -17.86 -4.57
N GLN A 317 12.09 -18.62 -4.53
CA GLN A 317 13.41 -18.15 -4.95
C GLN A 317 13.60 -18.05 -6.48
N LYS A 318 12.56 -18.31 -7.28
CA LYS A 318 12.55 -18.01 -8.73
C LYS A 318 12.32 -16.53 -9.04
N MET A 319 12.10 -15.70 -8.03
CA MET A 319 11.92 -14.25 -8.12
C MET A 319 12.52 -13.58 -6.89
N GLY A 320 12.67 -12.25 -6.91
CA GLY A 320 13.07 -11.45 -5.74
C GLY A 320 14.50 -11.68 -5.24
N GLY A 321 15.41 -12.18 -6.08
CA GLY A 321 16.82 -12.37 -5.70
C GLY A 321 17.59 -11.06 -5.59
N ASN A 322 18.69 -11.07 -4.83
CA ASN A 322 19.65 -9.96 -4.68
C ASN A 322 19.02 -8.65 -4.18
N THR A 323 18.03 -8.75 -3.30
CA THR A 323 17.42 -7.63 -2.58
C THR A 323 16.85 -8.13 -1.25
N TRP A 324 16.25 -7.24 -0.46
CA TRP A 324 15.59 -7.59 0.79
C TRP A 324 14.16 -8.11 0.57
N VAL A 325 13.87 -9.32 1.03
CA VAL A 325 12.52 -9.92 1.05
C VAL A 325 12.00 -9.93 2.48
N TYR A 326 10.90 -9.21 2.72
CA TYR A 326 10.25 -9.08 4.03
C TYR A 326 9.46 -10.35 4.42
N LEU A 327 9.65 -10.84 5.64
CA LEU A 327 8.91 -12.00 6.17
C LEU A 327 7.82 -11.63 7.19
N GLY A 328 7.98 -10.50 7.87
CA GLY A 328 7.14 -10.12 8.99
C GLY A 328 7.90 -9.31 10.02
N GLU A 329 7.19 -8.84 11.04
CA GLU A 329 7.80 -8.25 12.23
C GLU A 329 7.57 -9.15 13.43
N PHE A 330 8.60 -9.29 14.26
CA PHE A 330 8.58 -10.18 15.42
C PHE A 330 9.30 -9.52 16.61
N VAL A 331 8.88 -9.87 17.82
CA VAL A 331 9.52 -9.42 19.06
C VAL A 331 10.64 -10.37 19.45
N PHE A 332 11.83 -9.78 19.61
CA PHE A 332 13.04 -10.44 20.10
C PHE A 332 13.45 -9.92 21.47
N ARG A 333 14.14 -10.75 22.24
CA ARG A 333 14.80 -10.36 23.50
C ARG A 333 16.13 -9.71 23.20
N GLU A 334 16.54 -8.76 24.04
CA GLU A 334 17.89 -8.21 24.06
C GLU A 334 18.95 -9.32 24.22
N GLY A 335 20.07 -9.19 23.51
CA GLY A 335 21.19 -10.13 23.52
C GLY A 335 21.08 -11.22 22.46
N THR A 336 21.83 -12.30 22.65
CA THR A 336 21.91 -13.43 21.71
C THR A 336 21.14 -14.63 22.28
N HIS A 337 20.11 -15.09 21.57
CA HIS A 337 19.24 -16.18 22.04
C HIS A 337 19.12 -17.30 21.00
N PRO A 338 20.12 -18.20 20.85
CA PRO A 338 20.13 -19.22 19.78
C PRO A 338 18.92 -20.16 19.75
N ASP A 339 18.21 -20.33 20.86
CA ASP A 339 17.04 -21.22 20.94
C ASP A 339 15.70 -20.52 20.69
N SER A 340 15.65 -19.18 20.80
CA SER A 340 14.39 -18.40 20.75
C SER A 340 14.46 -17.07 19.98
N GLY A 341 15.60 -16.78 19.34
CA GLY A 341 15.84 -15.60 18.53
C GLY A 341 16.82 -15.91 17.41
N LYS A 342 16.31 -16.45 16.29
CA LYS A 342 17.12 -16.80 15.11
C LYS A 342 16.26 -16.97 13.86
N VAL A 343 16.90 -16.98 12.70
CA VAL A 343 16.31 -17.46 11.44
C VAL A 343 17.03 -18.73 11.00
N VAL A 344 16.29 -19.70 10.47
CA VAL A 344 16.84 -20.95 9.93
C VAL A 344 16.33 -21.18 8.52
N LEU A 345 17.21 -21.58 7.61
CA LEU A 345 16.90 -22.08 6.28
C LEU A 345 17.32 -23.55 6.16
N THR A 346 16.50 -24.39 5.54
CA THR A 346 16.85 -25.80 5.27
C THR A 346 16.91 -26.09 3.76
N ASN A 347 17.56 -27.20 3.39
CA ASN A 347 17.51 -27.71 2.01
C ASN A 347 16.32 -28.64 1.73
N GLU A 348 15.37 -28.72 2.65
CA GLU A 348 14.15 -29.52 2.51
C GLU A 348 13.17 -28.84 1.56
N SER A 349 12.70 -29.57 0.56
CA SER A 349 11.78 -29.08 -0.47
C SER A 349 10.92 -30.22 -1.00
N GLU A 350 9.72 -29.87 -1.43
CA GLU A 350 8.82 -30.77 -2.18
C GLU A 350 9.36 -31.07 -3.59
N THR A 351 10.35 -30.31 -4.06
CA THR A 351 11.02 -30.47 -5.36
C THR A 351 12.50 -30.83 -5.15
N PRO A 352 12.85 -32.12 -4.96
CA PRO A 352 14.25 -32.54 -4.80
C PRO A 352 15.04 -32.35 -6.10
N GLY A 353 16.34 -32.05 -5.96
CA GLY A 353 17.24 -31.82 -7.10
C GLY A 353 17.24 -30.39 -7.65
N GLY A 354 16.37 -29.52 -7.15
CA GLY A 354 16.46 -28.07 -7.36
C GLY A 354 17.58 -27.43 -6.52
N ILE A 355 17.69 -26.10 -6.60
CA ILE A 355 18.66 -25.32 -5.84
C ILE A 355 17.93 -24.40 -4.86
N VAL A 356 18.40 -24.39 -3.62
CA VAL A 356 18.11 -23.33 -2.65
C VAL A 356 19.36 -22.51 -2.43
N THR A 357 19.20 -21.19 -2.35
CA THR A 357 20.28 -20.24 -2.10
C THR A 357 20.02 -19.45 -0.82
N ALA A 358 21.09 -18.90 -0.24
CA ALA A 358 21.05 -18.14 0.99
C ALA A 358 22.12 -17.05 0.97
N ASP A 359 21.94 -16.01 1.75
CA ASP A 359 22.87 -14.88 1.83
C ASP A 359 22.75 -14.27 3.24
N ALA A 360 22.30 -13.02 3.36
CA ALA A 360 22.13 -12.32 4.62
C ALA A 360 20.68 -12.33 5.17
N VAL A 361 20.57 -12.16 6.49
CA VAL A 361 19.32 -11.87 7.20
C VAL A 361 19.46 -10.54 7.93
N ARG A 362 18.48 -9.66 7.76
CA ARG A 362 18.40 -8.34 8.39
C ARG A 362 17.24 -8.28 9.38
N PHE A 363 17.52 -7.77 10.58
CA PHE A 363 16.56 -7.52 11.66
C PHE A 363 16.51 -6.01 11.92
N GLY A 364 15.33 -5.41 11.78
CA GLY A 364 15.12 -3.98 12.01
C GLY A 364 15.21 -3.11 10.75
N GLY A 365 14.64 -1.91 10.81
CA GLY A 365 14.61 -0.92 9.73
C GLY A 365 15.84 -0.02 9.66
N GLY A 366 16.48 0.24 10.81
CA GLY A 366 17.75 0.96 10.90
C GLY A 366 17.67 2.46 10.60
N MET A 367 18.85 3.08 10.64
CA MET A 367 19.05 4.49 10.29
C MET A 367 19.46 4.65 8.83
N GLY A 368 19.15 5.82 8.27
CA GLY A 368 19.61 6.24 6.95
C GLY A 368 21.14 6.27 6.87
N ASN A 369 21.69 5.60 5.86
CA ASN A 369 23.12 5.40 5.71
C ASN A 369 23.64 5.74 4.30
N VAL A 370 22.87 6.44 3.48
CA VAL A 370 23.33 6.92 2.17
C VAL A 370 23.95 8.32 2.32
N LEU A 371 25.15 8.50 1.76
CA LEU A 371 25.89 9.75 1.79
C LEU A 371 25.45 10.70 0.68
N ARG A 372 25.18 11.95 1.06
CA ARG A 372 25.06 13.11 0.17
C ARG A 372 25.98 14.21 0.67
N GLU A 373 26.92 14.67 -0.17
CA GLU A 373 27.92 15.70 0.18
C GLU A 373 28.63 15.45 1.53
N GLY A 374 28.96 14.18 1.83
CA GLY A 374 29.65 13.79 3.07
C GLY A 374 28.75 13.67 4.30
N GLN A 375 27.42 13.76 4.15
CA GLN A 375 26.46 13.67 5.24
C GLN A 375 25.42 12.57 5.00
N VAL A 376 24.99 11.90 6.05
CA VAL A 376 23.77 11.07 6.06
C VAL A 376 22.58 11.91 6.50
N SER A 377 21.36 11.39 6.32
CA SER A 377 20.13 12.09 6.70
C SER A 377 19.98 12.37 8.19
N GLY A 378 20.61 11.56 9.04
CA GLY A 378 20.43 11.61 10.49
C GLY A 378 19.04 11.13 10.95
N ARG A 379 18.29 10.45 10.09
CA ARG A 379 16.91 10.02 10.35
C ARG A 379 16.75 8.49 10.22
N PRO A 380 15.73 7.90 10.87
CA PRO A 380 15.35 6.52 10.59
C PRO A 380 15.05 6.31 9.11
N ARG A 381 15.41 5.15 8.56
CA ARG A 381 15.33 4.89 7.11
C ARG A 381 13.90 4.95 6.57
N TYR A 382 12.90 4.60 7.39
CA TYR A 382 11.49 4.58 6.98
C TYR A 382 10.93 5.96 6.60
N ILE A 383 11.56 7.05 7.07
CA ILE A 383 11.13 8.41 6.73
C ILE A 383 11.90 9.03 5.56
N GLU A 384 12.98 8.38 5.08
CA GLU A 384 13.73 8.85 3.92
C GLU A 384 12.93 8.73 2.63
N ALA A 385 13.27 9.56 1.65
CA ALA A 385 12.77 9.45 0.29
C ALA A 385 13.15 8.09 -0.35
N ALA A 386 12.36 7.63 -1.33
CA ALA A 386 12.46 6.29 -1.89
C ALA A 386 13.85 5.98 -2.47
N ARG A 387 14.46 6.96 -3.15
CA ARG A 387 15.75 6.75 -3.83
C ARG A 387 16.86 6.20 -2.93
N TYR A 388 16.90 6.59 -1.65
CA TYR A 388 17.95 6.18 -0.72
C TYR A 388 17.76 4.74 -0.29
N TYR A 389 16.51 4.36 0.03
CA TYR A 389 16.17 2.98 0.33
C TYR A 389 16.40 2.08 -0.88
N LEU A 390 16.04 2.52 -2.08
CA LEU A 390 16.25 1.73 -3.31
C LEU A 390 17.74 1.50 -3.60
N GLN A 391 18.62 2.48 -3.33
CA GLN A 391 20.07 2.25 -3.38
C GLN A 391 20.50 1.19 -2.35
N TYR A 392 20.07 1.35 -1.10
CA TYR A 392 20.38 0.42 0.00
C TYR A 392 19.87 -1.01 -0.28
N ALA A 393 18.69 -1.13 -0.89
CA ALA A 393 18.05 -2.38 -1.28
C ALA A 393 18.63 -2.99 -2.57
N GLY A 394 19.71 -2.42 -3.11
CA GLY A 394 20.46 -2.99 -4.22
C GLY A 394 19.84 -2.76 -5.60
N MET A 395 18.92 -1.81 -5.74
CA MET A 395 18.35 -1.51 -7.06
C MET A 395 19.42 -0.93 -8.00
N PRO A 396 19.31 -1.18 -9.31
CA PRO A 396 20.20 -0.57 -10.32
C PRO A 396 20.23 0.96 -10.23
N ASP A 397 21.38 1.53 -10.55
CA ASP A 397 21.69 2.96 -10.44
C ASP A 397 20.84 3.86 -11.35
N THR A 398 21.33 4.20 -12.55
CA THR A 398 20.64 5.11 -13.46
C THR A 398 19.41 4.49 -14.10
N LEU A 399 19.27 3.18 -13.95
CA LEU A 399 18.11 2.44 -14.44
C LEU A 399 16.91 2.53 -13.48
N VAL A 400 17.14 2.67 -12.16
CA VAL A 400 16.06 2.70 -11.16
C VAL A 400 16.20 3.87 -10.18
N TYR A 401 17.13 3.83 -9.23
CA TYR A 401 17.07 4.76 -8.07
C TYR A 401 17.62 6.16 -8.37
N THR A 402 18.42 6.34 -9.42
CA THR A 402 18.96 7.65 -9.79
C THR A 402 18.93 7.95 -11.29
N PRO A 403 17.74 8.08 -11.90
CA PRO A 403 17.61 8.39 -13.34
C PRO A 403 18.33 9.67 -13.78
N SER A 404 18.53 10.63 -12.87
CA SER A 404 19.29 11.87 -13.13
C SER A 404 20.82 11.70 -13.06
N SER A 405 21.32 10.52 -12.69
CA SER A 405 22.74 10.27 -12.39
C SER A 405 23.25 11.11 -11.22
N ASN A 406 22.56 11.04 -10.08
CA ASN A 406 22.85 11.71 -8.81
C ASN A 406 22.80 13.25 -8.84
N ARG A 407 22.17 13.84 -9.87
CA ARG A 407 22.10 15.29 -10.07
C ARG A 407 20.92 15.97 -9.41
N ASN A 408 19.81 15.25 -9.20
CA ASN A 408 18.59 15.83 -8.67
C ASN A 408 17.80 14.79 -7.86
N ASP A 409 18.02 14.80 -6.55
CA ASP A 409 17.39 13.89 -5.58
C ASP A 409 15.87 14.04 -5.54
N TYR A 410 15.35 15.26 -5.61
CA TYR A 410 13.90 15.55 -5.67
C TYR A 410 13.26 14.81 -6.85
N THR A 411 13.85 14.93 -8.05
CA THR A 411 13.29 14.25 -9.24
C THR A 411 13.55 12.76 -9.24
N ASP A 412 14.67 12.31 -8.67
CA ASP A 412 14.99 10.90 -8.60
C ASP A 412 14.01 10.16 -7.67
N ASP A 413 13.57 10.78 -6.57
CA ASP A 413 12.62 10.21 -5.63
C ASP A 413 11.34 9.74 -6.34
N TYR A 414 10.56 10.66 -6.90
CA TYR A 414 9.27 10.31 -7.52
C TYR A 414 9.42 9.57 -8.86
N ARG A 415 10.55 9.72 -9.58
CA ARG A 415 10.79 8.99 -10.84
C ARG A 415 11.22 7.56 -10.65
N SER A 416 11.95 7.27 -9.57
CA SER A 416 12.47 5.93 -9.30
C SER A 416 11.37 4.90 -9.03
N ARG A 417 10.22 5.31 -8.50
CA ARG A 417 9.17 4.40 -8.02
C ARG A 417 8.51 3.64 -9.16
N GLY A 418 8.18 4.34 -10.25
CA GLY A 418 7.67 3.69 -11.46
C GLY A 418 8.69 2.77 -12.13
N GLU A 419 9.99 3.15 -12.14
CA GLU A 419 11.05 2.27 -12.67
C GLU A 419 11.33 1.08 -11.76
N TRP A 420 11.18 1.26 -10.46
CA TRP A 420 11.30 0.19 -9.49
C TRP A 420 10.20 -0.85 -9.70
N VAL A 421 8.94 -0.44 -9.84
CA VAL A 421 7.82 -1.35 -10.19
C VAL A 421 8.15 -2.16 -11.44
N ASN A 422 8.64 -1.48 -12.47
CA ASN A 422 9.04 -2.10 -13.73
C ASN A 422 10.20 -3.10 -13.55
N TYR A 423 11.18 -2.76 -12.74
CA TYR A 423 12.32 -3.64 -12.43
C TYR A 423 11.90 -4.85 -11.57
N LEU A 424 10.96 -4.69 -10.63
CA LEU A 424 10.39 -5.81 -9.88
C LEU A 424 9.79 -6.85 -10.84
N LYS A 425 9.00 -6.39 -11.82
CA LYS A 425 8.34 -7.26 -12.81
C LYS A 425 9.31 -7.84 -13.83
N GLY A 426 10.22 -7.02 -14.35
CA GLY A 426 11.21 -7.44 -15.35
C GLY A 426 10.61 -7.70 -16.72
N ALA A 427 11.43 -8.18 -17.66
CA ALA A 427 11.11 -8.28 -19.08
C ALA A 427 9.78 -9.02 -19.37
N PRO A 428 8.94 -8.51 -20.30
CA PRO A 428 9.11 -7.29 -21.12
C PRO A 428 8.68 -5.98 -20.42
N TYR A 429 8.43 -6.02 -19.11
CA TYR A 429 7.96 -4.90 -18.29
C TYR A 429 9.09 -4.14 -17.60
N GLY A 430 10.34 -4.31 -18.03
CA GLY A 430 11.49 -3.63 -17.45
C GLY A 430 11.38 -2.10 -17.50
N PRO A 431 12.26 -1.39 -16.79
CA PRO A 431 12.26 0.07 -16.73
C PRO A 431 12.18 0.72 -18.12
N ASN A 432 11.61 1.92 -18.23
CA ASN A 432 11.29 2.57 -19.52
C ASN A 432 12.50 2.69 -20.45
N SER A 433 13.69 2.94 -19.91
CA SER A 433 14.91 3.00 -20.71
C SER A 433 15.44 1.63 -21.17
N LYS A 434 14.92 0.52 -20.64
CA LYS A 434 15.36 -0.85 -20.92
C LYS A 434 14.28 -1.90 -20.57
N ARG A 435 13.25 -1.99 -21.41
CA ARG A 435 12.08 -2.88 -21.22
C ARG A 435 12.43 -4.37 -21.18
N ASP A 436 13.51 -4.78 -21.81
CA ASP A 436 14.01 -6.16 -21.89
C ASP A 436 14.90 -6.57 -20.70
N GLU A 437 15.07 -5.69 -19.70
CA GLU A 437 15.81 -6.03 -18.47
C GLU A 437 15.11 -7.17 -17.71
N ARG A 438 15.84 -8.25 -17.38
CA ARG A 438 15.30 -9.45 -16.71
C ARG A 438 14.56 -9.11 -15.41
N GLY A 439 15.02 -8.09 -14.68
CA GLY A 439 14.43 -7.66 -13.42
C GLY A 439 14.40 -8.74 -12.35
N LEU A 440 13.48 -8.61 -11.39
CA LEU A 440 13.33 -9.55 -10.27
C LEU A 440 12.25 -10.61 -10.50
N GLY A 441 11.50 -10.55 -11.60
CA GLY A 441 10.48 -11.54 -11.97
C GLY A 441 9.26 -11.60 -11.02
N ILE A 442 9.04 -10.58 -10.19
CA ILE A 442 7.89 -10.47 -9.29
C ILE A 442 6.71 -9.92 -10.08
N PRO A 443 5.60 -10.66 -10.25
CA PRO A 443 4.52 -10.27 -11.15
C PRO A 443 3.62 -9.21 -10.50
N ILE A 444 4.11 -7.97 -10.42
CA ILE A 444 3.32 -6.85 -9.89
C ILE A 444 2.03 -6.69 -10.71
N ASP A 445 0.89 -6.76 -10.04
CA ASP A 445 -0.44 -6.69 -10.63
C ASP A 445 -0.92 -5.24 -10.77
N ILE A 446 -0.55 -4.39 -9.80
CA ILE A 446 -1.00 -3.02 -9.71
C ILE A 446 -0.01 -2.16 -8.91
N SER A 447 0.00 -0.86 -9.19
CA SER A 447 0.71 0.12 -8.39
C SER A 447 -0.18 1.30 -7.96
N LEU A 448 0.04 1.83 -6.76
CA LEU A 448 -0.65 3.03 -6.27
C LEU A 448 0.34 3.99 -5.61
N ALA A 449 0.31 5.24 -6.04
CA ALA A 449 0.98 6.35 -5.36
C ALA A 449 -0.04 7.14 -4.55
N PHE A 450 0.20 7.31 -3.25
CA PHE A 450 -0.71 8.03 -2.36
C PHE A 450 -0.07 9.34 -1.86
N HIS A 451 -0.63 10.46 -2.32
CA HIS A 451 -0.28 11.84 -2.01
C HIS A 451 -1.44 12.65 -1.40
N THR A 452 -1.12 13.89 -1.01
CA THR A 452 -2.11 14.94 -0.70
C THR A 452 -1.70 16.24 -1.40
N ASP A 453 -2.67 17.03 -1.82
CA ASP A 453 -2.47 18.19 -2.69
C ASP A 453 -2.14 19.47 -1.90
N ALA A 454 -1.70 20.52 -2.59
CA ALA A 454 -1.30 21.81 -2.05
C ALA A 454 -2.24 22.95 -2.49
N GLY A 455 -3.54 22.83 -2.18
CA GLY A 455 -4.57 23.82 -2.48
C GLY A 455 -5.13 24.47 -1.21
N ILE A 456 -5.45 25.77 -1.28
CA ILE A 456 -6.11 26.51 -0.20
C ILE A 456 -7.48 26.94 -0.68
N SER A 457 -8.53 26.59 0.06
CA SER A 457 -9.87 27.04 -0.27
C SER A 457 -10.07 28.48 0.20
N LYS A 458 -10.77 29.28 -0.62
CA LYS A 458 -11.22 30.64 -0.24
C LYS A 458 -12.62 30.64 0.38
N THR A 459 -13.22 29.46 0.47
CA THR A 459 -14.54 29.19 1.07
C THR A 459 -14.36 28.16 2.17
N ASP A 460 -15.31 28.06 3.09
CA ASP A 460 -15.27 27.05 4.17
C ASP A 460 -15.70 25.66 3.64
N THR A 461 -14.97 25.17 2.64
CA THR A 461 -15.19 23.90 1.94
C THR A 461 -13.88 23.14 1.80
N VAL A 462 -13.97 21.82 1.75
CA VAL A 462 -12.81 20.96 1.46
C VAL A 462 -12.35 21.15 0.01
N ILE A 463 -11.05 20.97 -0.24
CA ILE A 463 -10.54 20.82 -1.61
C ILE A 463 -11.01 19.49 -2.18
N GLY A 464 -10.90 18.41 -1.39
CA GLY A 464 -11.41 17.09 -1.71
C GLY A 464 -10.50 16.25 -2.62
N THR A 465 -11.06 15.16 -3.13
CA THR A 465 -10.29 14.03 -3.66
C THR A 465 -10.11 14.07 -5.16
N LEU A 466 -8.87 14.06 -5.63
CA LEU A 466 -8.45 13.97 -7.02
C LEU A 466 -7.77 12.62 -7.29
N SER A 467 -8.05 12.02 -8.44
CA SER A 467 -7.40 10.79 -8.87
C SER A 467 -6.80 10.98 -10.26
N ILE A 468 -5.53 10.62 -10.41
CA ILE A 468 -4.73 10.85 -11.60
C ILE A 468 -4.34 9.49 -12.20
N TYR A 469 -4.52 9.37 -13.51
CA TYR A 469 -4.15 8.19 -14.29
C TYR A 469 -3.45 8.62 -15.58
N SER A 470 -2.94 7.66 -16.34
CA SER A 470 -2.40 7.94 -17.69
C SER A 470 -2.82 6.85 -18.67
N THR A 471 -3.50 7.22 -19.75
CA THR A 471 -3.83 6.28 -20.84
C THR A 471 -2.67 6.03 -21.79
N PHE A 472 -1.54 6.70 -21.59
CA PHE A 472 -0.32 6.55 -22.37
C PHE A 472 0.92 6.36 -21.48
N ASP A 473 1.98 5.80 -22.05
CA ASP A 473 3.28 5.67 -21.38
C ASP A 473 4.31 6.72 -21.88
N ALA A 474 5.59 6.55 -21.52
CA ALA A 474 6.68 7.45 -21.92
C ALA A 474 6.85 7.59 -23.44
N ASP A 475 6.50 6.54 -24.19
CA ASP A 475 6.66 6.44 -25.64
C ASP A 475 5.33 6.70 -26.37
N SER A 476 4.33 7.24 -25.66
CA SER A 476 2.96 7.47 -26.15
C SER A 476 2.19 6.20 -26.50
N SER A 477 2.61 5.03 -26.00
CA SER A 477 1.88 3.77 -26.18
C SER A 477 0.60 3.76 -25.34
N LEU A 478 -0.51 3.35 -25.94
CA LEU A 478 -1.80 3.16 -25.26
C LEU A 478 -1.95 1.78 -24.60
N TYR A 479 -0.93 0.93 -24.70
CA TYR A 479 -0.95 -0.44 -24.23
C TYR A 479 0.26 -0.73 -23.33
N PHE A 480 0.05 -1.59 -22.33
CA PHE A 480 1.12 -2.23 -21.57
C PHE A 480 1.90 -3.22 -22.46
N PRO A 481 3.10 -3.66 -22.03
CA PRO A 481 3.94 -4.57 -22.82
C PRO A 481 3.30 -5.92 -23.21
N ASP A 482 2.25 -6.35 -22.50
CA ASP A 482 1.49 -7.56 -22.82
C ASP A 482 0.30 -7.33 -23.76
N GLY A 483 -0.01 -6.07 -24.08
CA GLY A 483 -1.13 -5.69 -24.94
C GLY A 483 -2.41 -5.33 -24.17
N VAL A 484 -2.40 -5.33 -22.83
CA VAL A 484 -3.52 -4.78 -22.05
C VAL A 484 -3.58 -3.27 -22.26
N SER A 485 -4.77 -2.75 -22.51
CA SER A 485 -5.01 -1.32 -22.69
C SER A 485 -4.75 -0.56 -21.40
N ARG A 486 -4.03 0.56 -21.50
CA ARG A 486 -3.78 1.47 -20.38
C ARG A 486 -5.05 2.19 -19.91
N PHE A 487 -6.18 2.04 -20.60
CA PHE A 487 -7.48 2.40 -20.02
C PHE A 487 -7.80 1.68 -18.71
N ALA A 488 -7.15 0.54 -18.43
CA ALA A 488 -7.19 -0.09 -17.11
C ALA A 488 -6.74 0.86 -15.97
N ASN A 489 -5.85 1.82 -16.25
CA ASN A 489 -5.48 2.87 -15.27
C ASN A 489 -6.67 3.77 -14.93
N ARG A 490 -7.48 4.12 -15.95
CA ARG A 490 -8.68 4.91 -15.75
C ARG A 490 -9.72 4.15 -14.94
N ASP A 491 -9.94 2.88 -15.28
CA ASP A 491 -10.86 2.01 -14.56
C ASP A 491 -10.48 1.95 -13.07
N PHE A 492 -9.20 1.73 -12.76
CA PHE A 492 -8.71 1.73 -11.39
C PHE A 492 -8.89 3.10 -10.71
N ALA A 493 -8.52 4.20 -11.37
CA ALA A 493 -8.62 5.54 -10.81
C ALA A 493 -10.07 5.96 -10.49
N ASP A 494 -11.05 5.57 -11.32
CA ASP A 494 -12.48 5.83 -11.07
C ASP A 494 -13.00 4.99 -9.91
N ILE A 495 -12.72 3.68 -9.88
CA ILE A 495 -13.11 2.80 -8.76
C ILE A 495 -12.50 3.31 -7.45
N LEU A 496 -11.24 3.73 -7.46
CA LEU A 496 -10.53 4.30 -6.32
C LEU A 496 -11.21 5.57 -5.79
N GLN A 497 -11.43 6.56 -6.66
CA GLN A 497 -12.02 7.83 -6.25
C GLN A 497 -13.47 7.65 -5.80
N SER A 498 -14.24 6.81 -6.50
CA SER A 498 -15.65 6.59 -6.19
C SER A 498 -15.84 5.94 -4.84
N GLU A 499 -15.12 4.85 -4.55
CA GLU A 499 -15.22 4.19 -3.25
C GLU A 499 -14.84 5.13 -2.09
N ILE A 500 -13.74 5.89 -2.24
CA ILE A 500 -13.29 6.86 -1.24
C ILE A 500 -14.35 7.95 -1.01
N VAL A 501 -14.82 8.59 -2.08
CA VAL A 501 -15.76 9.71 -1.97
C VAL A 501 -17.11 9.26 -1.43
N GLU A 502 -17.62 8.12 -1.86
CA GLU A 502 -18.90 7.58 -1.39
C GLU A 502 -18.84 7.21 0.10
N ASP A 503 -17.74 6.59 0.55
CA ASP A 503 -17.55 6.26 1.96
C ASP A 503 -17.39 7.52 2.82
N ILE A 504 -16.59 8.49 2.39
CA ILE A 504 -16.44 9.77 3.10
C ILE A 504 -17.79 10.49 3.19
N ARG A 505 -18.55 10.56 2.10
CA ARG A 505 -19.86 11.25 2.10
C ARG A 505 -20.86 10.63 3.05
N ARG A 506 -20.81 9.31 3.19
CA ARG A 506 -21.71 8.59 4.07
C ARG A 506 -21.34 8.73 5.53
N GLU A 507 -20.05 8.69 5.86
CA GLU A 507 -19.57 8.54 7.24
C GLU A 507 -19.07 9.84 7.87
N HIS A 508 -18.60 10.80 7.07
CA HIS A 508 -17.84 11.96 7.56
C HIS A 508 -18.39 13.30 7.07
N ASP A 509 -18.57 13.47 5.76
CA ASP A 509 -18.99 14.75 5.18
C ASP A 509 -19.84 14.56 3.90
N PRO A 510 -21.17 14.68 3.94
CA PRO A 510 -22.05 14.42 2.81
C PRO A 510 -21.82 15.34 1.60
N VAL A 511 -21.15 16.47 1.79
CA VAL A 511 -20.80 17.41 0.70
C VAL A 511 -19.34 17.32 0.28
N TRP A 512 -18.62 16.25 0.67
CA TRP A 512 -17.22 16.05 0.30
C TRP A 512 -17.00 16.22 -1.20
N ASN A 513 -16.03 17.06 -1.55
CA ASN A 513 -15.81 17.44 -2.94
C ASN A 513 -15.16 16.30 -3.73
N ARG A 514 -15.83 15.86 -4.81
CA ARG A 514 -15.24 14.97 -5.80
C ARG A 514 -14.56 15.84 -6.86
N ARG A 515 -13.25 15.73 -6.99
CA ARG A 515 -12.51 16.42 -8.05
C ARG A 515 -12.43 15.55 -9.29
N ASP A 516 -11.83 16.10 -10.33
CA ASP A 516 -11.69 15.47 -11.64
C ASP A 516 -10.98 14.09 -11.60
N LEU A 517 -11.27 13.24 -12.59
CA LEU A 517 -10.37 12.17 -13.02
C LEU A 517 -9.40 12.72 -14.06
N TRP A 518 -8.12 12.82 -13.74
CA TRP A 518 -7.11 13.44 -14.61
C TRP A 518 -6.30 12.41 -15.40
N ASP A 519 -6.44 12.41 -16.73
CA ASP A 519 -5.51 11.76 -17.64
C ASP A 519 -4.26 12.64 -17.86
N ARG A 520 -3.18 12.35 -17.13
CA ARG A 520 -1.95 13.16 -17.12
C ARG A 520 -0.70 12.29 -16.91
N GLY A 521 0.39 12.70 -17.56
CA GLY A 521 1.72 12.10 -17.44
C GLY A 521 2.44 12.39 -16.11
N TYR A 522 1.79 12.22 -14.96
CA TYR A 522 2.46 12.26 -13.66
C TYR A 522 3.28 10.99 -13.49
N SER A 523 4.56 11.15 -13.12
CA SER A 523 5.59 10.07 -13.15
C SER A 523 5.08 8.74 -12.60
N GLU A 524 4.39 8.81 -11.46
CA GLU A 524 3.97 7.65 -10.69
C GLU A 524 2.71 6.95 -11.22
N ALA A 525 1.95 7.61 -12.10
CA ALA A 525 0.83 7.00 -12.82
C ALA A 525 1.20 6.61 -14.27
N PHE A 526 2.16 7.31 -14.90
CA PHE A 526 2.49 7.12 -16.31
C PHE A 526 3.64 6.13 -16.56
N ARG A 527 4.65 6.10 -15.68
CA ARG A 527 5.88 5.28 -15.87
C ARG A 527 5.72 3.79 -15.56
N PRO A 528 4.84 3.36 -14.63
CA PRO A 528 4.61 1.93 -14.42
C PRO A 528 4.09 1.23 -15.69
N ASN A 529 4.54 0.00 -15.90
CA ASN A 529 4.10 -0.92 -16.95
C ASN A 529 3.03 -1.89 -16.46
N VAL A 530 2.32 -1.48 -15.42
CA VAL A 530 1.23 -2.21 -14.79
C VAL A 530 0.11 -1.19 -14.56
N PRO A 531 -1.13 -1.63 -14.35
CA PRO A 531 -2.20 -0.76 -13.88
C PRO A 531 -1.75 0.14 -12.72
N ALA A 532 -1.99 1.44 -12.83
CA ALA A 532 -1.46 2.45 -11.93
C ALA A 532 -2.40 3.66 -11.78
N ALA A 533 -2.45 4.22 -10.57
CA ALA A 533 -3.06 5.51 -10.28
C ALA A 533 -2.22 6.29 -9.26
N LEU A 534 -2.37 7.61 -9.28
CA LEU A 534 -1.90 8.51 -8.24
C LEU A 534 -3.13 9.15 -7.58
N LEU A 535 -3.20 9.03 -6.25
CA LEU A 535 -4.26 9.59 -5.43
C LEU A 535 -3.77 10.87 -4.77
N GLU A 536 -4.50 11.96 -4.98
CA GLU A 536 -4.40 13.19 -4.18
C GLU A 536 -5.65 13.27 -3.30
N LEU A 537 -5.58 12.71 -2.09
CA LEU A 537 -6.77 12.46 -1.27
C LEU A 537 -7.55 13.74 -0.90
N LEU A 538 -6.82 14.75 -0.47
CA LEU A 538 -7.28 16.02 0.06
C LEU A 538 -6.12 17.01 0.03
N SER A 539 -6.31 18.26 0.47
CA SER A 539 -5.19 19.19 0.58
C SER A 539 -4.58 19.33 1.97
N HIS A 540 -3.26 19.12 2.06
CA HIS A 540 -2.50 19.35 3.30
C HIS A 540 -2.26 20.84 3.63
N GLN A 541 -2.62 21.76 2.72
CA GLN A 541 -2.56 23.21 2.96
C GLN A 541 -3.93 23.80 3.34
N ASN A 542 -5.02 23.05 3.17
CA ASN A 542 -6.34 23.54 3.55
C ASN A 542 -6.69 23.12 4.98
N PHE A 543 -7.03 24.10 5.82
CA PHE A 543 -7.31 23.86 7.23
C PHE A 543 -8.47 22.87 7.45
N LEU A 544 -9.55 22.99 6.67
CA LEU A 544 -10.72 22.11 6.83
C LEU A 544 -10.40 20.66 6.43
N ASP A 545 -9.69 20.45 5.31
CA ASP A 545 -9.24 19.11 4.91
C ASP A 545 -8.38 18.47 6.01
N MET A 546 -7.48 19.24 6.64
CA MET A 546 -6.61 18.72 7.69
C MET A 546 -7.34 18.31 8.98
N LYS A 547 -8.54 18.83 9.24
CA LYS A 547 -9.36 18.38 10.38
C LYS A 547 -9.77 16.92 10.20
N PHE A 548 -10.08 16.52 8.97
CA PHE A 548 -10.36 15.12 8.63
C PHE A 548 -9.07 14.31 8.58
N PHE A 549 -8.02 14.84 7.94
CA PHE A 549 -6.76 14.12 7.75
C PHE A 549 -6.11 13.62 9.05
N LEU A 550 -6.18 14.44 10.11
CA LEU A 550 -5.60 14.11 11.40
C LEU A 550 -6.48 13.17 12.26
N ASP A 551 -7.75 12.94 11.87
CA ASP A 551 -8.65 12.05 12.58
C ASP A 551 -8.34 10.56 12.28
N PRO A 552 -8.00 9.73 13.28
CA PRO A 552 -7.79 8.30 13.08
C PRO A 552 -8.99 7.55 12.48
N GLN A 553 -10.23 7.96 12.76
CA GLN A 553 -11.42 7.30 12.21
C GLN A 553 -11.55 7.56 10.71
N PHE A 554 -11.33 8.80 10.28
CA PHE A 554 -11.27 9.16 8.86
C PHE A 554 -10.14 8.40 8.15
N ARG A 555 -8.97 8.30 8.79
CA ARG A 555 -7.85 7.49 8.29
C ARG A 555 -8.23 6.04 8.05
N PHE A 556 -8.91 5.41 9.01
CA PHE A 556 -9.39 4.04 8.88
C PHE A 556 -10.39 3.89 7.73
N THR A 557 -11.42 4.74 7.65
CA THR A 557 -12.44 4.70 6.58
C THR A 557 -11.78 4.81 5.20
N VAL A 558 -10.96 5.83 4.97
CA VAL A 558 -10.30 6.04 3.68
C VAL A 558 -9.36 4.90 3.32
N SER A 559 -8.58 4.40 4.28
CA SER A 559 -7.67 3.27 4.05
C SER A 559 -8.43 2.01 3.66
N ARG A 560 -9.60 1.77 4.30
CA ARG A 560 -10.51 0.68 3.95
C ARG A 560 -11.07 0.85 2.54
N SER A 561 -11.45 2.06 2.14
CA SER A 561 -11.90 2.35 0.76
C SER A 561 -10.79 2.05 -0.26
N ILE A 562 -9.55 2.48 0.00
CA ILE A 562 -8.40 2.19 -0.90
C ILE A 562 -8.20 0.67 -1.05
N TYR A 563 -8.22 -0.07 0.05
CA TYR A 563 -8.16 -1.54 0.03
C TYR A 563 -9.30 -2.15 -0.81
N LYS A 564 -10.55 -1.74 -0.57
CA LYS A 564 -11.73 -2.22 -1.32
C LYS A 564 -11.57 -1.96 -2.82
N SER A 565 -11.11 -0.77 -3.21
CA SER A 565 -10.92 -0.41 -4.60
C SER A 565 -9.87 -1.28 -5.30
N ILE A 566 -8.74 -1.56 -4.65
CA ILE A 566 -7.70 -2.44 -5.19
C ILE A 566 -8.25 -3.86 -5.37
N LEU A 567 -8.95 -4.39 -4.36
CA LEU A 567 -9.58 -5.70 -4.42
C LEU A 567 -10.61 -5.80 -5.56
N LYS A 568 -11.55 -4.85 -5.63
CA LYS A 568 -12.61 -4.81 -6.65
C LYS A 568 -12.02 -4.71 -8.05
N PHE A 569 -11.00 -3.87 -8.24
CA PHE A 569 -10.31 -3.75 -9.52
C PHE A 569 -9.61 -5.06 -9.92
N LEU A 570 -8.79 -5.64 -9.03
CA LEU A 570 -8.06 -6.87 -9.35
C LEU A 570 -8.99 -8.06 -9.57
N ALA A 571 -10.07 -8.19 -8.80
CA ALA A 571 -11.08 -9.23 -9.02
C ALA A 571 -11.73 -9.07 -10.40
N THR A 572 -12.13 -7.85 -10.77
CA THR A 572 -12.69 -7.55 -12.11
C THR A 572 -11.70 -7.87 -13.22
N GLN A 573 -10.43 -7.47 -13.08
CA GLN A 573 -9.36 -7.72 -14.05
C GLN A 573 -9.15 -9.22 -14.33
N ASN A 574 -9.36 -10.07 -13.33
CA ASN A 574 -9.16 -11.51 -13.42
C ASN A 574 -10.44 -12.31 -13.64
N GLY A 575 -11.61 -11.66 -13.71
CA GLY A 575 -12.91 -12.35 -13.80
C GLY A 575 -13.24 -13.17 -12.54
N GLU A 576 -12.72 -12.73 -11.39
CA GLU A 576 -12.89 -13.37 -10.08
C GLU A 576 -13.99 -12.65 -9.28
N ALA A 577 -14.68 -13.37 -8.41
CA ALA A 577 -15.52 -12.75 -7.38
C ALA A 577 -14.61 -12.18 -6.26
N TYR A 578 -15.10 -11.16 -5.55
CA TYR A 578 -14.38 -10.60 -4.41
C TYR A 578 -15.15 -10.76 -3.10
N VAL A 579 -14.42 -10.84 -1.99
CA VAL A 579 -14.92 -10.78 -0.63
C VAL A 579 -14.06 -9.81 0.15
N VAL A 580 -14.67 -8.82 0.81
CA VAL A 580 -13.95 -7.86 1.64
C VAL A 580 -13.68 -8.46 3.02
N GLN A 581 -12.53 -8.16 3.64
CA GLN A 581 -12.21 -8.63 4.98
C GLN A 581 -13.16 -8.04 6.03
N PRO A 582 -13.43 -8.75 7.15
CA PRO A 582 -14.34 -8.25 8.18
C PRO A 582 -13.83 -7.02 8.92
N LEU A 583 -14.74 -6.36 9.64
CA LEU A 583 -14.40 -5.38 10.67
C LEU A 583 -13.95 -6.09 11.96
N PRO A 584 -13.16 -5.42 12.82
CA PRO A 584 -12.75 -5.99 14.11
C PRO A 584 -13.94 -6.40 14.98
N VAL A 585 -13.75 -7.39 15.85
CA VAL A 585 -14.79 -7.81 16.79
C VAL A 585 -15.06 -6.73 17.84
N LYS A 586 -16.27 -6.72 18.41
CA LYS A 586 -16.66 -5.80 19.50
C LYS A 586 -16.96 -6.55 20.79
N ASN A 587 -17.02 -5.79 21.89
CA ASN A 587 -17.41 -6.29 23.22
C ASN A 587 -16.64 -7.53 23.66
N PHE A 588 -15.34 -7.57 23.37
CA PHE A 588 -14.48 -8.67 23.78
C PHE A 588 -14.44 -8.74 25.31
N LEU A 589 -14.56 -9.95 25.85
CA LEU A 589 -14.70 -10.25 27.26
C LEU A 589 -13.83 -11.46 27.63
N ALA A 590 -13.21 -11.40 28.80
CA ALA A 590 -12.49 -12.51 29.42
C ALA A 590 -12.93 -12.71 30.88
N VAL A 591 -13.37 -13.91 31.25
CA VAL A 591 -13.89 -14.24 32.59
C VAL A 591 -13.37 -15.60 33.04
N PHE A 592 -12.84 -15.71 34.26
CA PHE A 592 -12.46 -17.01 34.82
C PHE A 592 -13.70 -17.85 35.14
N GLU A 593 -13.77 -19.08 34.61
CA GLU A 593 -14.81 -20.08 34.93
C GLU A 593 -14.34 -21.13 35.94
N GLY A 594 -13.03 -21.19 36.18
CA GLY A 594 -12.41 -22.11 37.12
C GLY A 594 -10.98 -21.66 37.47
N PRO A 595 -10.25 -22.45 38.29
CA PRO A 595 -8.89 -22.09 38.70
C PRO A 595 -7.89 -22.03 37.53
N GLU A 596 -8.10 -22.86 36.50
CA GLU A 596 -7.20 -23.02 35.35
C GLU A 596 -7.92 -22.76 34.02
N GLN A 597 -9.10 -22.13 34.07
CA GLN A 597 -9.98 -21.95 32.91
C GLN A 597 -10.48 -20.52 32.79
N ILE A 598 -10.36 -19.98 31.58
CA ILE A 598 -10.89 -18.66 31.23
C ILE A 598 -11.80 -18.76 30.00
N TYR A 599 -12.99 -18.20 30.13
CA TYR A 599 -13.96 -18.04 29.07
C TYR A 599 -13.76 -16.71 28.37
N LEU A 600 -13.72 -16.77 27.05
CA LEU A 600 -13.55 -15.66 26.15
C LEU A 600 -14.80 -15.55 25.27
N ARG A 601 -15.33 -14.33 25.10
CA ARG A 601 -16.51 -14.05 24.25
C ARG A 601 -16.37 -12.71 23.55
N TRP A 602 -16.84 -12.60 22.33
CA TRP A 602 -16.88 -11.37 21.55
C TRP A 602 -18.15 -11.31 20.71
N ASP A 603 -18.40 -10.16 20.09
CA ASP A 603 -19.49 -9.95 19.14
C ASP A 603 -18.94 -9.75 17.73
N ALA A 604 -19.61 -10.35 16.76
CA ALA A 604 -19.38 -10.11 15.33
C ALA A 604 -19.72 -8.65 14.99
N GLN A 605 -18.96 -8.03 14.08
CA GLN A 605 -19.27 -6.71 13.56
C GLN A 605 -19.58 -6.79 12.06
N ALA A 606 -20.83 -6.50 11.69
CA ALA A 606 -21.21 -6.32 10.31
C ALA A 606 -20.68 -4.99 9.75
N ASP A 607 -20.29 -4.99 8.49
CA ASP A 607 -20.02 -3.76 7.73
C ASP A 607 -21.34 -3.30 7.09
N PRO A 608 -21.88 -2.12 7.45
CA PRO A 608 -23.21 -1.68 7.01
C PRO A 608 -23.29 -1.43 5.49
N VAL A 609 -22.16 -1.29 4.80
CA VAL A 609 -22.12 -0.97 3.37
C VAL A 609 -21.38 -1.98 2.51
N GLU A 610 -20.83 -3.03 3.12
CA GLU A 610 -20.09 -4.06 2.40
C GLU A 610 -20.53 -5.43 2.91
N ALA A 611 -21.62 -5.93 2.33
CA ALA A 611 -22.25 -7.18 2.76
C ALA A 611 -21.31 -8.39 2.67
N THR A 612 -20.31 -8.36 1.80
CA THR A 612 -19.32 -9.43 1.68
C THR A 612 -18.37 -9.50 2.88
N ALA A 613 -18.27 -8.44 3.69
CA ALA A 613 -17.38 -8.35 4.86
C ALA A 613 -17.91 -9.05 6.12
N MET A 614 -19.00 -9.82 6.03
CA MET A 614 -19.51 -10.55 7.19
C MET A 614 -18.49 -11.59 7.69
N PRO A 615 -18.20 -11.67 8.99
CA PRO A 615 -17.33 -12.71 9.53
C PRO A 615 -18.03 -14.07 9.58
N ASP A 616 -17.30 -15.12 9.25
CA ASP A 616 -17.76 -16.52 9.36
C ASP A 616 -16.90 -17.34 10.35
N LYS A 617 -15.71 -16.85 10.72
CA LYS A 617 -14.83 -17.44 11.74
C LYS A 617 -13.96 -16.40 12.44
N TYR A 618 -13.19 -16.84 13.42
CA TYR A 618 -12.32 -15.98 14.23
C TYR A 618 -10.97 -16.63 14.48
N ILE A 619 -9.95 -15.83 14.75
CA ILE A 619 -8.63 -16.31 15.16
C ILE A 619 -8.32 -15.71 16.53
N LEU A 620 -8.09 -16.59 17.51
CA LEU A 620 -7.68 -16.21 18.85
C LEU A 620 -6.17 -16.26 18.95
N TYR A 621 -5.56 -15.15 19.32
CA TYR A 621 -4.13 -15.06 19.61
C TYR A 621 -3.90 -15.03 21.11
N THR A 622 -2.91 -15.79 21.58
CA THR A 622 -2.53 -15.84 22.99
C THR A 622 -1.07 -15.45 23.17
N ARG A 623 -0.77 -14.63 24.17
CA ARG A 623 0.59 -14.39 24.67
C ARG A 623 0.69 -14.79 26.14
N VAL A 624 1.86 -15.24 26.56
CA VAL A 624 2.12 -15.73 27.93
C VAL A 624 3.26 -14.93 28.55
N GLY A 625 2.98 -14.28 29.68
CA GLY A 625 3.89 -13.35 30.33
C GLY A 625 4.30 -12.22 29.40
N ASP A 626 5.61 -12.01 29.29
CA ASP A 626 6.22 -10.93 28.50
C ASP A 626 6.56 -11.33 27.05
N SER A 627 6.01 -12.45 26.57
CA SER A 627 6.20 -12.97 25.21
C SER A 627 5.39 -12.18 24.17
N GLU A 628 5.72 -12.38 22.90
CA GLU A 628 4.81 -12.06 21.80
C GLU A 628 3.62 -13.03 21.76
N PHE A 629 2.61 -12.66 20.97
CA PHE A 629 1.51 -13.55 20.60
C PHE A 629 2.00 -14.72 19.74
N ASP A 630 1.33 -15.85 19.90
CA ASP A 630 1.45 -17.03 19.02
C ASP A 630 0.95 -16.75 17.59
N ASN A 631 0.98 -17.77 16.72
CA ASN A 631 0.45 -17.68 15.35
C ASN A 631 -1.09 -17.71 15.27
N GLY A 632 -1.77 -17.66 16.42
CA GLY A 632 -3.22 -17.73 16.52
C GLY A 632 -3.80 -19.13 16.36
N ARG A 633 -5.03 -19.30 16.85
CA ARG A 633 -5.83 -20.52 16.76
C ARG A 633 -7.19 -20.21 16.18
N LEU A 634 -7.59 -20.94 15.14
CA LEU A 634 -8.92 -20.82 14.54
C LEU A 634 -10.03 -21.20 15.54
N VAL A 635 -11.10 -20.39 15.56
CA VAL A 635 -12.30 -20.57 16.38
C VAL A 635 -13.54 -20.36 15.49
N ASN A 636 -14.46 -21.32 15.48
CA ASN A 636 -15.68 -21.30 14.64
C ASN A 636 -16.93 -20.78 15.38
N SER A 637 -16.73 -20.12 16.52
CA SER A 637 -17.78 -19.57 17.39
C SER A 637 -17.34 -18.21 17.92
N ASN A 638 -18.31 -17.40 18.36
CA ASN A 638 -18.03 -16.08 18.96
C ASN A 638 -17.55 -16.17 20.42
N TYR A 639 -17.12 -17.36 20.85
CA TYR A 639 -16.65 -17.64 22.20
C TYR A 639 -15.75 -18.86 22.19
N THR A 640 -14.90 -18.98 23.22
CA THR A 640 -14.10 -20.18 23.47
C THR A 640 -13.61 -20.20 24.92
N THR A 641 -13.27 -21.38 25.44
CA THR A 641 -12.63 -21.53 26.76
C THR A 641 -11.18 -21.96 26.56
N ILE A 642 -10.26 -21.28 27.24
CA ILE A 642 -8.86 -21.69 27.36
C ILE A 642 -8.69 -22.40 28.71
N SER A 643 -8.05 -23.56 28.68
CA SER A 643 -7.74 -24.38 29.85
C SER A 643 -6.24 -24.45 30.09
N ASN A 644 -5.84 -25.01 31.24
CA ASN A 644 -4.45 -25.18 31.65
C ASN A 644 -3.72 -23.83 31.85
N LEU A 645 -4.44 -22.84 32.39
CA LEU A 645 -3.81 -21.58 32.80
C LEU A 645 -3.01 -21.80 34.09
N GLU A 646 -1.78 -21.33 34.10
CA GLU A 646 -0.92 -21.37 35.27
C GLU A 646 -1.22 -20.19 36.20
N ALA A 647 -1.23 -20.46 37.50
CA ALA A 647 -1.34 -19.40 38.50
C ALA A 647 -0.08 -18.51 38.49
N ASN A 648 -0.27 -17.23 38.80
CA ASN A 648 0.76 -16.19 38.83
C ASN A 648 1.39 -15.88 37.46
N VAL A 649 0.76 -16.30 36.37
CA VAL A 649 1.16 -15.97 34.99
C VAL A 649 0.13 -15.04 34.36
N ILE A 650 0.59 -13.99 33.67
CA ILE A 650 -0.27 -13.09 32.91
C ILE A 650 -0.49 -13.68 31.52
N TYR A 651 -1.74 -13.89 31.14
CA TYR A 651 -2.12 -14.24 29.78
C TYR A 651 -2.72 -13.02 29.10
N GLY A 652 -2.34 -12.77 27.84
CA GLY A 652 -2.94 -11.75 27.00
C GLY A 652 -3.65 -12.39 25.82
N PHE A 653 -4.84 -11.91 25.49
CA PHE A 653 -5.68 -12.39 24.40
C PHE A 653 -6.05 -11.26 23.47
N LYS A 654 -6.09 -11.53 22.17
CA LYS A 654 -6.74 -10.69 21.17
C LYS A 654 -7.43 -11.59 20.15
N VAL A 655 -8.48 -11.08 19.53
CA VAL A 655 -9.25 -11.82 18.53
C VAL A 655 -9.35 -11.02 17.25
N THR A 656 -9.19 -11.69 16.12
CA THR A 656 -9.54 -11.16 14.81
C THR A 656 -10.74 -11.93 14.26
N ALA A 657 -11.54 -11.23 13.46
CA ALA A 657 -12.56 -11.83 12.63
C ALA A 657 -11.95 -12.21 11.29
N ALA A 658 -12.42 -13.30 10.68
CA ALA A 658 -11.96 -13.75 9.37
C ALA A 658 -13.14 -14.17 8.50
N ASN A 659 -12.93 -14.06 7.18
CA ASN A 659 -13.79 -14.62 6.13
C ASN A 659 -12.95 -14.97 4.89
N ASP A 660 -13.60 -15.38 3.80
CA ASP A 660 -12.91 -15.69 2.53
C ASP A 660 -12.13 -14.50 1.95
N GLY A 661 -12.44 -13.27 2.35
CA GLY A 661 -11.77 -12.05 1.94
C GLY A 661 -10.48 -11.72 2.69
N GLY A 662 -10.31 -12.24 3.92
CA GLY A 662 -9.14 -11.95 4.75
C GLY A 662 -9.43 -11.93 6.24
N GLU A 663 -8.55 -11.25 6.97
CA GLU A 663 -8.55 -11.14 8.42
C GLU A 663 -8.68 -9.68 8.87
N SER A 664 -9.53 -9.39 9.86
CA SER A 664 -9.72 -8.03 10.37
C SER A 664 -8.50 -7.51 11.13
N PHE A 665 -8.50 -6.22 11.48
CA PHE A 665 -7.65 -5.76 12.58
C PHE A 665 -8.05 -6.48 13.90
N PRO A 666 -7.11 -6.66 14.84
CA PRO A 666 -7.40 -7.31 16.11
C PRO A 666 -8.31 -6.44 16.99
N SER A 667 -9.01 -7.10 17.90
CA SER A 667 -9.58 -6.47 19.09
C SER A 667 -8.51 -5.81 19.95
N GLU A 668 -8.95 -5.00 20.91
CA GLU A 668 -8.15 -4.64 22.07
C GLU A 668 -7.62 -5.90 22.77
N ILE A 669 -6.47 -5.76 23.44
CA ILE A 669 -5.84 -6.85 24.17
C ILE A 669 -6.46 -6.92 25.57
N LEU A 670 -7.08 -8.06 25.89
CA LEU A 670 -7.49 -8.37 27.26
C LEU A 670 -6.41 -9.20 27.95
N SER A 671 -5.99 -8.77 29.14
CA SER A 671 -5.03 -9.52 29.94
C SER A 671 -5.67 -10.02 31.22
N ALA A 672 -5.34 -11.26 31.60
CA ALA A 672 -5.86 -11.92 32.79
C ALA A 672 -4.74 -12.65 33.54
N CYS A 673 -4.80 -12.63 34.87
CA CYS A 673 -3.88 -13.38 35.72
C CYS A 673 -4.65 -13.91 36.93
N ARG A 674 -4.47 -15.19 37.25
CA ARG A 674 -4.99 -15.79 38.48
C ARG A 674 -3.86 -15.83 39.50
N VAL A 675 -3.99 -15.11 40.61
CA VAL A 675 -2.99 -15.16 41.70
C VAL A 675 -3.33 -16.31 42.65
N GLU A 676 -2.32 -17.12 42.99
CA GLU A 676 -2.49 -18.20 43.97
C GLU A 676 -2.73 -17.64 45.37
N ASN A 677 -3.70 -18.18 46.11
CA ASN A 677 -4.16 -17.63 47.40
C ASN A 677 -4.55 -16.14 47.32
N GLY A 678 -4.97 -15.68 46.14
CA GLY A 678 -5.38 -14.30 45.91
C GLY A 678 -6.61 -13.90 46.74
N GLY A 679 -6.64 -12.63 47.14
CA GLY A 679 -7.82 -12.00 47.75
C GLY A 679 -8.89 -11.66 46.72
N ASP A 680 -9.60 -10.55 46.94
CA ASP A 680 -10.65 -10.10 46.03
C ASP A 680 -10.11 -9.79 44.61
N PRO A 681 -10.87 -10.12 43.55
CA PRO A 681 -10.43 -9.87 42.18
C PRO A 681 -10.28 -8.38 41.89
N VAL A 682 -9.18 -8.01 41.23
CA VAL A 682 -8.97 -6.65 40.72
C VAL A 682 -9.33 -6.63 39.23
N LEU A 683 -10.28 -5.78 38.86
CA LEU A 683 -10.60 -5.50 37.46
C LEU A 683 -9.95 -4.17 37.05
N ILE A 684 -9.05 -4.22 36.08
CA ILE A 684 -8.50 -3.02 35.43
C ILE A 684 -9.34 -2.77 34.18
N ILE A 685 -10.12 -1.69 34.18
CA ILE A 685 -10.93 -1.30 33.03
C ILE A 685 -10.16 -0.22 32.26
N ASN A 686 -9.78 -0.53 31.01
CA ASN A 686 -9.44 0.52 30.05
C ASN A 686 -10.75 1.15 29.55
N GLY A 687 -11.27 2.13 30.29
CA GLY A 687 -12.52 2.84 29.96
C GLY A 687 -12.34 3.91 28.88
N PHE A 688 -11.33 3.77 28.01
CA PHE A 688 -10.94 4.77 27.04
C PHE A 688 -10.82 4.14 25.65
N ASP A 689 -11.91 4.24 24.89
CA ASP A 689 -12.03 3.83 23.47
C ASP A 689 -11.94 5.02 22.50
N ARG A 690 -11.69 6.22 23.06
CA ARG A 690 -11.61 7.46 22.28
C ARG A 690 -10.34 7.47 21.42
N VAL A 691 -10.53 7.57 20.12
CA VAL A 691 -9.54 8.09 19.17
C VAL A 691 -10.06 9.39 18.56
N SER A 692 -9.22 10.39 18.38
CA SER A 692 -9.61 11.67 17.77
C SER A 692 -8.42 12.48 17.29
N GLY A 693 -8.64 13.35 16.30
CA GLY A 693 -7.68 14.40 15.95
C GLY A 693 -7.48 15.43 17.08
N PRO A 694 -6.48 16.33 16.95
CA PRO A 694 -6.22 17.40 17.91
C PRO A 694 -7.32 18.47 17.91
N ALA A 695 -7.50 19.15 19.04
CA ALA A 695 -8.40 20.28 19.14
C ALA A 695 -7.99 21.40 18.18
N THR A 696 -8.99 22.17 17.71
CA THR A 696 -8.79 23.29 16.79
C THR A 696 -9.22 24.61 17.39
N VAL A 697 -8.55 25.69 17.01
CA VAL A 697 -9.00 27.07 17.23
C VAL A 697 -9.30 27.69 15.86
N GLU A 698 -10.45 28.34 15.73
CA GLU A 698 -10.89 28.93 14.48
C GLU A 698 -11.55 30.29 14.71
N THR A 699 -10.84 31.35 14.35
CA THR A 699 -11.28 32.75 14.36
C THR A 699 -10.62 33.47 13.19
N ASP A 700 -11.06 34.70 12.89
CA ASP A 700 -10.48 35.53 11.81
C ASP A 700 -8.99 35.87 12.01
N LYS A 701 -8.47 35.75 13.24
CA LYS A 701 -7.09 36.11 13.62
C LYS A 701 -6.23 34.92 14.05
N PHE A 702 -6.88 33.82 14.46
CA PHE A 702 -6.22 32.62 14.98
C PHE A 702 -6.90 31.39 14.40
N ARG A 703 -6.20 30.65 13.55
CA ARG A 703 -6.67 29.40 12.95
C ARG A 703 -5.58 28.33 13.04
N GLY A 704 -5.93 27.15 13.54
CA GLY A 704 -4.97 26.04 13.62
C GLY A 704 -5.32 24.97 14.62
N PHE A 705 -4.38 24.05 14.80
CA PHE A 705 -4.50 22.93 15.74
C PHE A 705 -3.82 23.27 17.07
N ALA A 706 -4.60 23.24 18.15
CA ALA A 706 -4.24 23.64 19.50
C ALA A 706 -4.07 22.41 20.39
N ASN A 707 -2.99 21.66 20.17
CA ASN A 707 -2.68 20.47 20.97
C ASN A 707 -2.46 20.75 22.47
N PHE A 708 -2.21 22.01 22.84
CA PHE A 708 -2.16 22.46 24.23
C PHE A 708 -3.53 22.52 24.93
N ILE A 709 -4.64 22.47 24.17
CA ILE A 709 -6.00 22.29 24.71
C ILE A 709 -6.31 20.79 24.81
N ASP A 710 -6.17 20.09 23.68
CA ASP A 710 -6.28 18.64 23.58
C ASP A 710 -5.44 18.19 22.38
N ALA A 711 -4.46 17.33 22.61
CA ALA A 711 -3.58 16.80 21.57
C ALA A 711 -4.27 15.76 20.67
N GLY A 712 -5.50 15.35 21.02
CA GLY A 712 -6.16 14.22 20.41
C GLY A 712 -5.60 12.90 20.95
N VAL A 713 -6.08 11.80 20.37
CA VAL A 713 -5.65 10.44 20.73
C VAL A 713 -5.48 9.68 19.43
N ALA A 714 -4.24 9.30 19.13
CA ALA A 714 -3.92 8.48 17.99
C ALA A 714 -4.42 7.04 18.19
N ASP A 715 -4.79 6.38 17.10
CA ASP A 715 -4.88 4.92 17.08
C ASP A 715 -3.45 4.36 17.00
N LYS A 716 -2.98 3.81 18.13
CA LYS A 716 -1.60 3.36 18.38
C LYS A 716 -0.56 4.49 18.30
N TYR A 717 -0.13 4.87 17.10
CA TYR A 717 0.97 5.81 16.86
C TYR A 717 0.61 6.80 15.76
N ASP A 718 1.05 8.06 15.90
CA ASP A 718 0.83 9.09 14.89
C ASP A 718 2.12 9.36 14.08
N LEU A 719 2.24 8.72 12.92
CA LEU A 719 3.49 8.77 12.13
C LEU A 719 3.68 10.09 11.37
N ASN A 720 2.63 10.88 11.24
CA ASN A 720 2.63 12.17 10.55
C ASN A 720 2.91 13.36 11.46
N TYR A 721 2.93 13.19 12.80
CA TYR A 721 3.13 14.29 13.72
C TYR A 721 4.55 14.85 13.65
N THR A 722 4.68 16.15 13.36
CA THR A 722 5.97 16.86 13.19
C THR A 722 6.23 17.93 14.25
N GLY A 723 5.35 18.04 15.24
CA GLY A 723 5.44 19.00 16.34
C GLY A 723 4.26 19.98 16.41
N SER A 724 4.19 20.73 17.50
CA SER A 724 3.13 21.71 17.73
C SER A 724 3.15 22.84 16.69
N GLN A 725 1.98 23.28 16.27
CA GLN A 725 1.83 24.50 15.49
C GLN A 725 2.23 25.71 16.34
N PHE A 726 3.04 26.61 15.78
CA PHE A 726 3.53 27.81 16.46
C PHE A 726 3.06 29.12 15.83
N ASN A 727 2.65 29.10 14.56
CA ASN A 727 2.00 30.24 13.89
C ASN A 727 0.53 29.94 13.67
N PHE A 728 -0.35 30.85 14.09
CA PHE A 728 -1.81 30.69 14.00
C PHE A 728 -2.46 31.84 13.22
N GLU A 729 -1.68 32.83 12.73
CA GLU A 729 -2.22 34.00 12.02
C GLU A 729 -2.40 33.66 10.54
N PRO A 730 -3.65 33.51 10.04
CA PRO A 730 -3.90 33.01 8.68
C PRO A 730 -3.45 33.96 7.57
N LYS A 731 -3.18 35.24 7.91
CA LYS A 731 -2.76 36.27 6.97
C LYS A 731 -1.25 36.35 6.79
N ASN A 732 -0.49 35.60 7.57
CA ASN A 732 0.96 35.56 7.39
C ASN A 732 1.30 34.99 6.01
N PRO A 733 2.16 35.67 5.23
CA PRO A 733 2.49 35.21 3.89
C PRO A 733 3.40 33.98 3.97
N TRP A 734 3.20 33.06 3.04
CA TRP A 734 4.19 32.03 2.75
C TRP A 734 5.48 32.67 2.22
N THR A 735 6.62 32.41 2.87
CA THR A 735 7.92 32.83 2.33
C THR A 735 8.65 31.67 1.67
N ASP A 736 8.72 30.53 2.35
CA ASP A 736 9.33 29.28 1.88
C ASP A 736 8.80 28.10 2.72
N ASP A 737 9.29 26.89 2.45
CA ASP A 737 8.83 25.67 3.12
C ASP A 737 9.26 25.57 4.60
N ASP A 738 10.26 26.34 5.03
CA ASP A 738 10.65 26.44 6.44
C ASP A 738 9.79 27.45 7.21
N ALA A 739 9.24 28.44 6.52
CA ALA A 739 8.36 29.48 7.04
C ALA A 739 7.11 29.63 6.15
N PRO A 740 6.20 28.65 6.18
CA PRO A 740 5.05 28.61 5.26
C PRO A 740 3.90 29.55 5.65
N GLY A 741 4.07 30.38 6.68
CA GLY A 741 2.98 31.13 7.31
C GLY A 741 2.42 30.32 8.45
#